data_AF-E7A9P2-F1
#
_entry.id   AF-E7A9P2-F1
#
_cell.length_a   1.000
_cell.length_b   1.000
_cell.length_c   1.000
_cell.angle_alpha   90.00
_cell.angle_beta   90.00
_cell.angle_gamma   90.00
#
_symmetry.space_group_name_H-M   'P 1'
#
loop_
_entity.id
_entity.type
_entity.pdbx_description
1 polymer ?
#
loop_
_entity_poly.entity_id
_entity_poly.type
_entity_poly.pdbx_seq_one_letter_code
_entity_poly.pdbx_strand_id
1 'polypeptide(L)'
;MHRRWARVGFASLLLVLVLLACAWLLTRVHPKDETPQPPKWSLDKGTFLNASQEIYHSMLGAFQETTKGMLCPKGFDPDIYSMDMVKKYAPTWINLASKMVDALPTIKAIQAQLPSPLAQEIRSFEILHAIALMRYKIPGMDCYDDPDFYTMVGDPEIQPLNPEVFLENFSTSLEVVYPLLIQAFKQGLDLKEYLRFLGEKLNWEMSPMLEYSLPKMVQDFFHNFRLIAFKQPCLYLTPQNTIQTFPSKEPLCQILKDNPPHVSAPLPKGLVQAFQNTQDFLIQAFNDHDEKGMTLAQIKPALSQHLQAIIHATPLLAPLKDKEWDHLLDYTQFQLLTLLQAYMRKVNETSNDLHRIIRPATFIAQDYLHMLDLIYPSLLQAKKQGLDLSLYLKALQVSKPLQARPCKNSCDPIPDIVSRAYPKDLMGMGLAKKLALHQRIVPKPCNRNSTDYCIEWDDLQWDLASQWLKSMDTHTQEVFQLWDLHAQRRVEAFLYNQEFYMDSIRRSELISAERLRANPTPCFAPQYLSAQSVQNCQHIFKAQSFNPLYFKDYIRSVRLLSIGNSPCLYLNAQEQLSGFDSKEPACLALQDWALYTPPKELTLPAVFLQNLDSMHTQMQHALQNAPCKQNAPLLKPLLPSLEQQAQNALESLPLFAHFKTKLEKYDKYSDGTNLKQVMEGEAVALKKHMQTQAIIFLFALLEGNSSPCQKNPLSTQEIAQTLVRVLDFLYKPLRYQSLLSVYDASEYVSFLAHRAKDRPQAQWAHVLAPLMDAHKFEENSYNGKRAYALYQDYKIALLAYQMVRAIPTKLLSWDLATAFKESNSLGCQVRQTDPLDLSTASLARLLKQPSPSGELKFFALQRIAQFLEGLEVVLMDQHAGDSVFYLPKHPSACLHPEYLRPSTQAQCANMCHSLRKSTSQRDWFDKNEGR
;
A
#
# COMPACT_ATOMS: atom_id res chain seq x y z
N MET A 1 -45.79 71.32 49.07
CA MET A 1 -45.78 71.64 47.62
C MET A 1 -44.49 71.23 46.88
N HIS A 2 -43.29 71.27 47.50
CA HIS A 2 -42.02 70.97 46.81
C HIS A 2 -41.83 69.54 46.24
N ARG A 3 -42.50 68.49 46.78
CA ARG A 3 -42.36 67.11 46.26
C ARG A 3 -43.13 66.83 44.96
N ARG A 4 -44.20 67.56 44.66
CA ARG A 4 -44.94 67.42 43.39
C ARG A 4 -44.22 68.15 42.24
N TRP A 5 -43.64 69.32 42.50
CA TRP A 5 -42.82 70.04 41.54
C TRP A 5 -41.52 69.31 41.20
N ALA A 6 -40.90 68.62 42.16
CA ALA A 6 -39.73 67.78 41.89
C ALA A 6 -40.05 66.58 40.99
N ARG A 7 -41.23 65.95 41.13
CA ARG A 7 -41.66 64.81 40.28
C ARG A 7 -42.10 65.24 38.88
N VAL A 8 -42.78 66.38 38.76
CA VAL A 8 -43.11 66.96 37.45
C VAL A 8 -41.83 67.44 36.76
N GLY A 9 -40.92 68.09 37.48
CA GLY A 9 -39.61 68.49 36.97
C GLY A 9 -38.77 67.29 36.51
N PHE A 10 -38.72 66.20 37.28
CA PHE A 10 -38.00 64.98 36.88
C PHE A 10 -38.64 64.29 35.68
N ALA A 11 -39.98 64.19 35.63
CA ALA A 11 -40.68 63.60 34.50
C ALA A 11 -40.52 64.43 33.22
N SER A 12 -40.54 65.77 33.33
CA SER A 12 -40.25 66.67 32.22
C SER A 12 -38.80 66.59 31.78
N LEU A 13 -37.84 66.45 32.70
CA LEU A 13 -36.42 66.28 32.37
C LEU A 13 -36.16 64.93 31.69
N LEU A 14 -36.84 63.86 32.13
CA LEU A 14 -36.77 62.54 31.51
C LEU A 14 -37.42 62.54 30.13
N LEU A 15 -38.55 63.23 29.97
CA LEU A 15 -39.20 63.40 28.67
C LEU A 15 -38.32 64.22 27.71
N VAL A 16 -37.65 65.27 28.19
CA VAL A 16 -36.69 66.05 27.41
C VAL A 16 -35.44 65.24 27.07
N LEU A 17 -34.94 64.40 27.98
CA LEU A 17 -33.81 63.49 27.70
C LEU A 17 -34.20 62.39 26.72
N VAL A 18 -35.42 61.86 26.80
CA VAL A 18 -35.95 60.89 25.82
C VAL A 18 -36.20 61.56 24.48
N LEU A 19 -36.72 62.79 24.45
CA LEU A 19 -36.90 63.56 23.22
C LEU A 19 -35.56 64.01 22.62
N LEU A 20 -34.54 64.29 23.44
CA LEU A 20 -33.17 64.55 22.98
C LEU A 20 -32.48 63.28 22.52
N ALA A 21 -32.73 62.13 23.15
CA ALA A 21 -32.24 60.83 22.70
C ALA A 21 -32.94 60.38 21.41
N CYS A 22 -34.25 60.62 21.28
CA CYS A 22 -35.02 60.40 20.06
C CYS A 22 -34.63 61.42 18.98
N ALA A 23 -34.37 62.68 19.30
CA ALA A 23 -33.84 63.66 18.35
C ALA A 23 -32.41 63.30 17.95
N TRP A 24 -31.58 62.79 18.87
CA TRP A 24 -30.24 62.30 18.59
C TRP A 24 -30.26 61.04 17.72
N LEU A 25 -31.21 60.12 17.96
CA LEU A 25 -31.48 58.94 17.13
C LEU A 25 -32.09 59.33 15.77
N LEU A 26 -32.97 60.33 15.70
CA LEU A 26 -33.55 60.85 14.45
C LEU A 26 -32.53 61.67 13.65
N THR A 27 -31.54 62.31 14.29
CA THR A 27 -30.38 62.90 13.60
C THR A 27 -29.33 61.85 13.19
N ARG A 28 -29.47 60.59 13.62
CA ARG A 28 -28.60 59.47 13.23
C ARG A 28 -29.27 58.41 12.36
N VAL A 29 -30.57 58.53 12.07
CA VAL A 29 -31.27 57.67 11.11
C VAL A 29 -31.62 58.51 9.89
N HIS A 30 -30.93 58.16 8.81
CA HIS A 30 -30.80 58.84 7.53
C HIS A 30 -29.97 60.14 7.53
N PRO A 31 -28.65 60.02 7.27
CA PRO A 31 -28.18 60.77 6.10
C PRO A 31 -29.16 60.42 4.98
N LYS A 32 -29.76 61.43 4.32
CA LYS A 32 -30.22 61.22 2.95
C LYS A 32 -29.15 60.38 2.26
N ASP A 33 -29.56 59.38 1.50
CA ASP A 33 -28.71 58.68 0.54
C ASP A 33 -28.20 59.68 -0.52
N GLU A 34 -27.42 60.67 -0.13
CA GLU A 34 -26.19 60.95 -0.84
C GLU A 34 -25.27 59.80 -0.45
N THR A 35 -25.43 58.69 -1.16
CA THR A 35 -24.24 57.96 -1.59
C THR A 35 -23.20 59.03 -1.91
N PRO A 36 -21.99 59.05 -1.32
CA PRO A 36 -20.93 59.80 -1.93
C PRO A 36 -20.89 59.24 -3.34
N GLN A 37 -21.44 59.97 -4.31
CA GLN A 37 -21.45 59.50 -5.67
C GLN A 37 -19.97 59.29 -5.95
N PRO A 38 -19.52 58.05 -6.23
CA PRO A 38 -18.17 57.89 -6.73
C PRO A 38 -18.05 58.89 -7.88
N PRO A 39 -16.94 59.65 -7.98
CA PRO A 39 -16.81 60.66 -9.01
C PRO A 39 -17.36 60.09 -10.32
N LYS A 40 -18.37 60.73 -10.93
CA LYS A 40 -18.86 60.27 -12.24
C LYS A 40 -17.74 60.59 -13.23
N TRP A 41 -16.78 59.69 -13.31
CA TRP A 41 -15.71 59.76 -14.28
C TRP A 41 -16.37 59.64 -15.65
N SER A 42 -16.40 60.74 -16.40
CA SER A 42 -16.92 60.73 -17.76
C SER A 42 -15.90 60.02 -18.67
N LEU A 43 -16.42 59.14 -19.52
CA LEU A 43 -15.66 58.56 -20.62
C LEU A 43 -15.21 59.67 -21.56
N ASP A 44 -13.89 59.81 -21.74
CA ASP A 44 -13.35 60.69 -22.79
C ASP A 44 -13.36 59.93 -24.12
N LYS A 45 -14.55 59.82 -24.70
CA LYS A 45 -14.80 59.04 -25.91
C LYS A 45 -13.94 59.55 -27.08
N GLY A 46 -13.77 60.86 -27.22
CA GLY A 46 -12.95 61.44 -28.28
C GLY A 46 -11.49 61.01 -28.19
N THR A 47 -10.89 61.09 -26.99
CA THR A 47 -9.50 60.66 -26.77
C THR A 47 -9.32 59.17 -27.01
N PHE A 48 -10.25 58.33 -26.54
CA PHE A 48 -10.17 56.88 -26.75
C PHE A 48 -10.23 56.51 -28.24
N LEU A 49 -11.25 57.01 -28.97
CA LEU A 49 -11.45 56.66 -30.37
C LEU A 49 -10.26 57.12 -31.22
N ASN A 50 -9.80 58.37 -31.04
CA ASN A 50 -8.63 58.88 -31.77
C ASN A 50 -7.38 58.05 -31.48
N ALA A 51 -7.07 57.76 -30.21
CA ALA A 51 -5.90 56.98 -29.86
C ALA A 51 -5.97 55.53 -30.39
N SER A 52 -7.16 54.91 -30.39
CA SER A 52 -7.38 53.57 -30.95
C SER A 52 -7.19 53.53 -32.47
N GLN A 53 -7.61 54.58 -33.17
CA GLN A 53 -7.41 54.71 -34.61
C GLN A 53 -5.93 54.94 -34.94
N GLU A 54 -5.26 55.82 -34.20
CA GLU A 54 -3.84 56.12 -34.37
C GLU A 54 -2.94 54.91 -34.08
N ILE A 55 -3.23 54.14 -33.02
CA ILE A 55 -2.42 52.95 -32.69
C ILE A 55 -2.62 51.86 -33.74
N TYR A 56 -3.85 51.67 -34.21
CA TYR A 56 -4.15 50.73 -35.29
C TYR A 56 -3.42 51.09 -36.58
N HIS A 57 -3.46 52.36 -37.00
CA HIS A 57 -2.71 52.83 -38.16
C HIS A 57 -1.20 52.69 -37.98
N SER A 58 -0.68 52.97 -36.78
CA SER A 58 0.75 52.82 -36.49
C SER A 58 1.18 51.35 -36.56
N MET A 59 0.42 50.43 -35.96
CA MET A 59 0.71 49.00 -36.00
C MET A 59 0.54 48.41 -37.40
N LEU A 60 -0.47 48.86 -38.16
CA LEU A 60 -0.68 48.47 -39.55
C LEU A 60 0.45 48.98 -40.45
N GLY A 61 0.91 50.22 -40.25
CA GLY A 61 2.06 50.77 -40.94
C GLY A 61 3.35 50.01 -40.63
N ALA A 62 3.57 49.66 -39.35
CA ALA A 62 4.70 48.82 -38.94
C ALA A 62 4.62 47.41 -39.53
N PHE A 63 3.42 46.82 -39.59
CA PHE A 63 3.17 45.53 -40.24
C PHE A 63 3.52 45.61 -41.73
N GLN A 64 2.96 46.59 -42.45
CA GLN A 64 3.22 46.82 -43.87
C GLN A 64 4.70 47.11 -44.17
N GLU A 65 5.39 47.87 -43.31
CA GLU A 65 6.83 48.13 -43.43
C GLU A 65 7.64 46.83 -43.29
N THR A 66 7.24 45.96 -42.35
CA THR A 66 7.93 44.68 -42.11
C THR A 66 7.69 43.70 -43.25
N THR A 67 6.47 43.66 -43.79
CA THR A 67 6.06 42.70 -44.82
C THR A 67 6.39 43.14 -46.25
N LYS A 68 6.87 44.38 -46.44
CA LYS A 68 7.18 44.93 -47.76
C LYS A 68 8.33 44.17 -48.42
N GLY A 69 8.00 43.41 -49.47
CA GLY A 69 8.98 42.68 -50.28
C GLY A 69 9.42 41.33 -49.68
N MET A 70 8.73 40.81 -48.66
CA MET A 70 8.97 39.46 -48.16
C MET A 70 8.40 38.40 -49.12
N LEU A 71 9.25 37.46 -49.56
CA LEU A 71 8.85 36.20 -50.20
C LEU A 71 8.87 35.13 -49.10
N CYS A 72 7.72 34.58 -48.65
CA CYS A 72 7.67 33.51 -47.63
C CYS A 72 8.55 32.33 -48.08
N PRO A 73 9.73 32.08 -47.47
CA PRO A 73 10.44 30.83 -47.67
C PRO A 73 9.76 29.75 -46.82
N LYS A 74 9.72 28.50 -47.31
CA LYS A 74 9.19 27.36 -46.53
C LYS A 74 9.83 27.31 -45.14
N GLY A 75 9.00 27.26 -44.09
CA GLY A 75 9.43 27.08 -42.70
C GLY A 75 9.85 28.38 -41.99
N PHE A 76 9.47 29.55 -42.49
CA PHE A 76 9.68 30.82 -41.81
C PHE A 76 8.38 31.28 -41.13
N ASP A 77 8.34 31.24 -39.80
CA ASP A 77 7.36 31.99 -39.02
C ASP A 77 7.93 33.40 -38.83
N PRO A 78 7.43 34.44 -39.51
CA PRO A 78 7.81 35.77 -39.12
C PRO A 78 7.18 36.02 -37.76
N ASP A 79 7.97 36.06 -36.68
CA ASP A 79 7.62 36.93 -35.56
C ASP A 79 7.43 38.33 -36.18
N ILE A 80 6.16 38.68 -36.45
CA ILE A 80 5.77 39.65 -37.51
C ILE A 80 6.35 41.05 -37.28
N TYR A 81 6.94 41.30 -36.10
CA TYR A 81 7.82 42.43 -35.84
C TYR A 81 9.20 41.94 -35.44
N SER A 82 10.23 42.37 -36.17
CA SER A 82 11.60 42.24 -35.66
C SER A 82 11.73 42.96 -34.32
N MET A 83 12.64 42.48 -33.47
CA MET A 83 12.99 43.15 -32.20
C MET A 83 13.26 44.66 -32.39
N ASP A 84 13.86 45.03 -33.51
CA ASP A 84 14.16 46.43 -33.85
C ASP A 84 12.90 47.23 -34.22
N MET A 85 11.92 46.61 -34.88
CA MET A 85 10.63 47.23 -35.17
C MET A 85 9.81 47.42 -33.89
N VAL A 86 9.78 46.42 -33.00
CA VAL A 86 9.13 46.57 -31.69
C VAL A 86 9.80 47.70 -30.91
N LYS A 87 11.14 47.74 -30.84
CA LYS A 87 11.87 48.83 -30.16
C LYS A 87 11.57 50.20 -30.76
N LYS A 88 11.48 50.31 -32.09
CA LYS A 88 11.19 51.56 -32.81
C LYS A 88 9.79 52.10 -32.49
N TYR A 89 8.78 51.23 -32.47
CA TYR A 89 7.37 51.66 -32.37
C TYR A 89 6.76 51.53 -30.96
N ALA A 90 7.36 50.75 -30.06
CA ALA A 90 6.84 50.53 -28.70
C ALA A 90 6.60 51.83 -27.92
N PRO A 91 7.47 52.86 -27.93
CA PRO A 91 7.18 54.12 -27.23
C PRO A 91 5.89 54.78 -27.71
N THR A 92 5.63 54.75 -29.02
CA THR A 92 4.41 55.29 -29.64
C THR A 92 3.19 54.45 -29.24
N TRP A 93 3.28 53.12 -29.33
CA TRP A 93 2.18 52.23 -28.96
C TRP A 93 1.81 52.33 -27.48
N ILE A 94 2.80 52.34 -26.59
CA ILE A 94 2.60 52.51 -25.14
C ILE A 94 1.93 53.85 -24.84
N ASN A 95 2.36 54.93 -25.51
CA ASN A 95 1.75 56.25 -25.32
C ASN A 95 0.28 56.29 -25.78
N LEU A 96 -0.03 55.73 -26.96
CA LEU A 96 -1.39 55.71 -27.49
C LEU A 96 -2.31 54.80 -26.67
N ALA A 97 -1.84 53.60 -26.31
CA ALA A 97 -2.57 52.70 -25.42
C ALA A 97 -2.77 53.29 -24.02
N SER A 98 -1.80 54.05 -23.50
CA SER A 98 -1.97 54.81 -22.25
C SER A 98 -3.14 55.79 -22.34
N LYS A 99 -3.23 56.57 -23.43
CA LYS A 99 -4.36 57.50 -23.65
C LYS A 99 -5.70 56.77 -23.72
N MET A 100 -5.75 55.61 -24.37
CA MET A 100 -6.95 54.77 -24.42
C MET A 100 -7.36 54.32 -23.00
N VAL A 101 -6.43 53.72 -22.26
CA VAL A 101 -6.68 53.20 -20.91
C VAL A 101 -7.07 54.33 -19.94
N ASP A 102 -6.37 55.45 -19.95
CA ASP A 102 -6.63 56.60 -19.08
C ASP A 102 -7.95 57.33 -19.39
N ALA A 103 -8.49 57.17 -20.61
CA ALA A 103 -9.79 57.73 -20.98
C ALA A 103 -10.97 57.02 -20.30
N LEU A 104 -10.77 55.79 -19.81
CA LEU A 104 -11.84 54.93 -19.30
C LEU A 104 -12.22 55.25 -17.84
N PRO A 105 -13.52 55.36 -17.52
CA PRO A 105 -14.00 55.57 -16.17
C PRO A 105 -13.52 54.52 -15.16
N THR A 106 -13.50 53.24 -15.57
CA THR A 106 -13.11 52.12 -14.72
C THR A 106 -11.65 52.22 -14.28
N ILE A 107 -10.75 52.70 -15.14
CA ILE A 107 -9.33 52.91 -14.79
C ILE A 107 -9.17 54.05 -13.79
N LYS A 108 -9.88 55.16 -14.00
CA LYS A 108 -9.88 56.27 -13.04
C LYS A 108 -10.43 55.84 -11.68
N ALA A 109 -11.45 54.96 -11.69
CA ALA A 109 -11.98 54.35 -10.48
C ALA A 109 -10.95 53.45 -9.77
N ILE A 110 -10.21 52.63 -10.52
CA ILE A 110 -9.11 51.79 -9.99
C ILE A 110 -8.02 52.64 -9.35
N GLN A 111 -7.55 53.67 -10.05
CA GLN A 111 -6.54 54.61 -9.55
C GLN A 111 -6.95 55.34 -8.28
N ALA A 112 -8.24 55.67 -8.15
CA ALA A 112 -8.75 56.35 -6.97
C ALA A 112 -9.03 55.42 -5.78
N GLN A 113 -9.32 54.13 -6.03
CA GLN A 113 -9.87 53.23 -5.01
C GLN A 113 -8.91 52.12 -4.54
N LEU A 114 -7.83 51.85 -5.29
CA LEU A 114 -6.81 50.87 -4.92
C LEU A 114 -5.49 51.56 -4.50
N PRO A 115 -4.62 50.85 -3.76
CA PRO A 115 -3.27 51.36 -3.45
C PRO A 115 -2.51 51.72 -4.73
N SER A 116 -1.81 52.86 -4.71
CA SER A 116 -1.12 53.41 -5.90
C SER A 116 -0.22 52.41 -6.64
N PRO A 117 0.62 51.58 -5.97
CA PRO A 117 1.44 50.59 -6.68
C PRO A 117 0.60 49.58 -7.47
N LEU A 118 -0.48 49.08 -6.88
CA LEU A 118 -1.35 48.08 -7.48
C LEU A 118 -2.22 48.66 -8.59
N ALA A 119 -2.74 49.89 -8.39
CA ALA A 119 -3.45 50.59 -9.44
C ALA A 119 -2.56 50.85 -10.66
N GLN A 120 -1.26 51.13 -10.45
CA GLN A 120 -0.30 51.33 -11.52
C GLN A 120 0.06 50.02 -12.24
N GLU A 121 0.12 48.90 -11.53
CA GLU A 121 0.30 47.57 -12.14
C GLU A 121 -0.89 47.21 -13.03
N ILE A 122 -2.12 47.38 -12.53
CA ILE A 122 -3.35 47.13 -13.31
C ILE A 122 -3.40 48.03 -14.54
N ARG A 123 -3.09 49.32 -14.38
CA ARG A 123 -3.01 50.25 -15.52
C ARG A 123 -1.99 49.78 -16.56
N SER A 124 -0.78 49.39 -16.13
CA SER A 124 0.27 48.90 -17.01
C SER A 124 -0.15 47.61 -17.74
N PHE A 125 -0.84 46.70 -17.04
CA PHE A 125 -1.39 45.49 -17.63
C PHE A 125 -2.42 45.81 -18.71
N GLU A 126 -3.38 46.70 -18.45
CA GLU A 126 -4.40 47.06 -19.44
C GLU A 126 -3.85 47.85 -20.63
N ILE A 127 -2.73 48.56 -20.46
CA ILE A 127 -1.98 49.17 -21.58
C ILE A 127 -1.44 48.07 -22.50
N LEU A 128 -0.80 47.05 -21.94
CA LEU A 128 -0.29 45.91 -22.71
C LEU A 128 -1.44 45.11 -23.35
N HIS A 129 -2.55 44.94 -22.63
CA HIS A 129 -3.74 44.26 -23.13
C HIS A 129 -4.38 45.01 -24.30
N ALA A 130 -4.49 46.34 -24.22
CA ALA A 130 -4.96 47.18 -25.32
C ALA A 130 -4.05 47.05 -26.55
N ILE A 131 -2.72 47.05 -26.37
CA ILE A 131 -1.74 46.81 -27.44
C ILE A 131 -1.96 45.43 -28.08
N ALA A 132 -2.10 44.38 -27.26
CA ALA A 132 -2.29 43.01 -27.74
C ALA A 132 -3.60 42.85 -28.53
N LEU A 133 -4.70 43.41 -28.03
CA LEU A 133 -5.99 43.38 -28.72
C LEU A 133 -5.96 44.17 -30.04
N MET A 134 -5.25 45.30 -30.08
CA MET A 134 -5.04 46.05 -31.32
C MET A 134 -4.21 45.25 -32.32
N ARG A 135 -3.16 44.56 -31.87
CA ARG A 135 -2.40 43.66 -32.74
C ARG A 135 -3.26 42.52 -33.28
N TYR A 136 -4.17 41.97 -32.48
CA TYR A 136 -5.08 40.92 -32.93
C TYR A 136 -6.05 41.37 -34.04
N LYS A 137 -6.27 42.69 -34.21
CA LYS A 137 -7.05 43.23 -35.34
C LYS A 137 -6.29 43.28 -36.66
N ILE A 138 -4.98 43.07 -36.63
CA ILE A 138 -4.16 42.95 -37.83
C ILE A 138 -4.02 41.46 -38.15
N PRO A 139 -4.24 41.01 -39.39
CA PRO A 139 -4.09 39.59 -39.73
C PRO A 139 -2.67 39.08 -39.45
N GLY A 140 -2.56 37.80 -39.07
CA GLY A 140 -1.28 37.08 -39.10
C GLY A 140 -0.90 36.73 -40.54
N MET A 141 0.39 36.51 -40.80
CA MET A 141 0.85 35.80 -41.99
C MET A 141 1.25 34.40 -41.55
N ASP A 142 0.59 33.38 -42.09
CA ASP A 142 0.97 31.98 -41.86
C ASP A 142 1.67 31.46 -43.12
N CYS A 143 2.97 31.19 -43.02
CA CYS A 143 3.78 30.66 -44.12
C CYS A 143 3.95 29.12 -44.04
N TYR A 144 3.18 28.39 -43.21
CA TYR A 144 3.37 26.94 -43.02
C TYR A 144 2.63 26.01 -44.00
N ASP A 145 1.54 26.45 -44.64
CA ASP A 145 0.71 25.57 -45.49
C ASP A 145 1.00 25.65 -47.01
N ASP A 146 0.78 24.50 -47.66
CA ASP A 146 1.05 24.01 -49.03
C ASP A 146 1.48 25.01 -50.16
N PRO A 147 2.50 24.67 -50.99
CA PRO A 147 2.95 25.47 -52.15
C PRO A 147 1.91 25.79 -53.23
N ASP A 148 0.76 25.09 -53.23
CA ASP A 148 -0.28 25.30 -54.24
C ASP A 148 -1.18 26.52 -53.92
N PHE A 149 -1.02 27.15 -52.76
CA PHE A 149 -1.66 28.44 -52.41
C PHE A 149 -0.81 29.67 -52.78
N TYR A 150 0.30 29.50 -53.51
CA TYR A 150 1.23 30.59 -53.86
C TYR A 150 0.81 31.40 -55.08
N THR A 151 -0.38 31.17 -55.64
CA THR A 151 -0.99 32.07 -56.63
C THR A 151 -2.20 32.78 -56.02
N MET A 152 -1.94 34.00 -55.54
CA MET A 152 -2.88 34.95 -54.92
C MET A 152 -3.22 34.68 -53.44
N VAL A 153 -2.25 34.93 -52.55
CA VAL A 153 -2.62 35.74 -51.37
C VAL A 153 -2.93 37.13 -51.93
N GLY A 154 -4.20 37.39 -52.26
CA GLY A 154 -4.65 38.78 -52.39
C GLY A 154 -4.25 39.53 -51.12
N ASP A 155 -3.94 40.82 -51.23
CA ASP A 155 -3.60 41.66 -50.06
C ASP A 155 -4.47 41.24 -48.88
N PRO A 156 -3.88 40.86 -47.72
CA PRO A 156 -4.64 40.33 -46.61
C PRO A 156 -5.80 41.28 -46.36
N GLU A 157 -7.02 40.74 -46.28
CA GLU A 157 -8.23 41.57 -46.18
C GLU A 157 -8.19 42.27 -44.81
N ILE A 158 -7.55 43.44 -44.77
CA ILE A 158 -7.33 44.24 -43.58
C ILE A 158 -8.70 44.77 -43.19
N GLN A 159 -9.32 44.13 -42.21
CA GLN A 159 -10.59 44.61 -41.69
C GLN A 159 -10.36 45.97 -41.04
N PRO A 160 -11.09 47.03 -41.45
CA PRO A 160 -10.95 48.32 -40.81
C PRO A 160 -11.31 48.19 -39.33
N LEU A 161 -10.53 48.83 -38.46
CA LEU A 161 -10.91 48.97 -37.06
C LEU A 161 -12.28 49.67 -37.01
N ASN A 162 -13.18 49.14 -36.19
CA ASN A 162 -14.36 49.85 -35.73
C ASN A 162 -14.09 50.30 -34.28
N PRO A 163 -13.64 51.55 -34.08
CA PRO A 163 -13.24 52.06 -32.77
C PRO A 163 -14.36 52.01 -31.73
N GLU A 164 -15.61 52.21 -32.15
CA GLU A 164 -16.79 52.18 -31.29
C GLU A 164 -17.07 50.79 -30.75
N VAL A 165 -17.05 49.77 -31.61
CA VAL A 165 -17.21 48.37 -31.20
C VAL A 165 -16.01 47.93 -30.36
N PHE A 166 -14.81 48.41 -30.66
CA PHE A 166 -13.64 48.13 -29.84
C PHE A 166 -13.76 48.74 -28.43
N LEU A 167 -14.16 50.00 -28.34
CA LEU A 167 -14.45 50.68 -27.07
C LEU A 167 -15.52 49.96 -26.27
N GLU A 168 -16.62 49.55 -26.90
CA GLU A 168 -17.71 48.82 -26.25
C GLU A 168 -17.19 47.51 -25.64
N ASN A 169 -16.49 46.69 -26.44
CA ASN A 169 -15.96 45.41 -25.97
C ASN A 169 -14.91 45.58 -24.88
N PHE A 170 -13.99 46.55 -25.03
CA PHE A 170 -12.92 46.80 -24.08
C PHE A 170 -13.46 47.41 -22.77
N SER A 171 -14.38 48.38 -22.83
CA SER A 171 -15.00 48.93 -21.61
C SER A 171 -15.83 47.88 -20.88
N THR A 172 -16.61 47.08 -21.62
CA THR A 172 -17.45 46.01 -21.04
C THR A 172 -16.59 44.97 -20.32
N SER A 173 -15.45 44.56 -20.87
CA SER A 173 -14.57 43.60 -20.20
C SER A 173 -14.04 44.13 -18.86
N LEU A 174 -13.64 45.41 -18.81
CA LEU A 174 -13.19 46.04 -17.56
C LEU A 174 -14.33 46.18 -16.54
N GLU A 175 -15.54 46.52 -16.99
CA GLU A 175 -16.75 46.65 -16.16
C GLU A 175 -17.20 45.31 -15.57
N VAL A 176 -16.96 44.19 -16.26
CA VAL A 176 -17.26 42.85 -15.73
C VAL A 176 -16.24 42.44 -14.66
N VAL A 177 -14.96 42.77 -14.84
CA VAL A 177 -13.88 42.23 -13.99
C VAL A 177 -13.61 43.10 -12.75
N TYR A 178 -13.39 44.40 -12.93
CA TYR A 178 -12.80 45.24 -11.88
C TYR A 178 -13.75 45.68 -10.77
N PRO A 179 -15.03 46.01 -11.00
CA PRO A 179 -15.93 46.45 -9.94
C PRO A 179 -16.06 45.44 -8.79
N LEU A 180 -16.22 44.15 -9.11
CA LEU A 180 -16.32 43.08 -8.12
C LEU A 180 -15.00 42.87 -7.38
N LEU A 181 -13.87 42.97 -8.08
CA LEU A 181 -12.54 42.83 -7.52
C LEU A 181 -12.22 43.97 -6.53
N ILE A 182 -12.55 45.21 -6.89
CA ILE A 182 -12.42 46.40 -6.02
C ILE A 182 -13.33 46.24 -4.79
N GLN A 183 -14.58 45.78 -5.00
CA GLN A 183 -15.51 45.57 -3.90
C GLN A 183 -15.03 44.48 -2.94
N ALA A 184 -14.47 43.39 -3.45
CA ALA A 184 -13.88 42.33 -2.63
C ALA A 184 -12.64 42.83 -1.87
N PHE A 185 -11.75 43.59 -2.53
CA PHE A 185 -10.58 44.22 -1.91
C PHE A 185 -10.97 45.14 -0.73
N LYS A 186 -11.96 46.00 -0.93
CA LYS A 186 -12.50 46.87 0.14
C LYS A 186 -13.07 46.10 1.33
N GLN A 187 -13.45 44.83 1.12
CA GLN A 187 -13.96 43.93 2.15
C GLN A 187 -12.90 42.95 2.67
N GLY A 188 -11.61 43.21 2.39
CA GLY A 188 -10.48 42.47 2.93
C GLY A 188 -9.96 41.32 2.08
N LEU A 189 -10.25 41.28 0.77
CA LEU A 189 -9.54 40.39 -0.15
C LEU A 189 -8.08 40.81 -0.27
N ASP A 190 -7.13 39.89 -0.04
CA ASP A 190 -5.74 40.09 -0.42
C ASP A 190 -5.61 39.97 -1.95
N LEU A 191 -5.67 41.13 -2.60
CA LEU A 191 -5.70 41.21 -4.05
C LEU A 191 -4.38 40.73 -4.68
N LYS A 192 -3.23 40.93 -4.01
CA LYS A 192 -1.93 40.47 -4.50
C LYS A 192 -1.85 38.95 -4.47
N GLU A 193 -2.25 38.33 -3.35
CA GLU A 193 -2.28 36.87 -3.24
C GLU A 193 -3.26 36.22 -4.23
N TYR A 194 -4.42 36.85 -4.43
CA TYR A 194 -5.43 36.39 -5.39
C TYR A 194 -4.93 36.42 -6.83
N LEU A 195 -4.36 37.54 -7.28
CA LEU A 195 -3.83 37.68 -8.64
C LEU A 195 -2.65 36.74 -8.90
N ARG A 196 -1.74 36.58 -7.92
CA ARG A 196 -0.64 35.61 -8.00
C ARG A 196 -1.17 34.19 -8.23
N PHE A 197 -2.20 33.79 -7.48
CA PHE A 197 -2.83 32.47 -7.64
C PHE A 197 -3.44 32.28 -9.03
N LEU A 198 -4.12 33.30 -9.58
CA LEU A 198 -4.68 33.22 -10.93
C LEU A 198 -3.58 33.12 -12.01
N GLY A 199 -2.48 33.87 -11.86
CA GLY A 199 -1.33 33.81 -12.77
C GLY A 199 -0.68 32.42 -12.84
N GLU A 200 -0.69 31.67 -11.73
CA GLU A 200 -0.19 30.29 -11.65
C GLU A 200 -1.13 29.26 -12.32
N LYS A 201 -2.32 29.65 -12.81
CA LYS A 201 -3.40 28.76 -13.28
C LYS A 201 -3.79 28.90 -14.76
N LEU A 202 -2.99 29.59 -15.57
CA LEU A 202 -3.30 30.05 -16.95
C LEU A 202 -3.65 28.97 -18.04
N ASN A 203 -3.73 27.67 -17.73
CA ASN A 203 -4.03 26.61 -18.72
C ASN A 203 -5.32 25.82 -18.39
N TRP A 204 -6.39 26.48 -17.97
CA TRP A 204 -7.67 25.78 -17.76
C TRP A 204 -8.60 25.97 -18.96
N GLU A 205 -8.71 24.92 -19.77
CA GLU A 205 -9.82 24.78 -20.73
C GLU A 205 -11.06 24.28 -19.98
N MET A 206 -12.17 24.99 -20.11
CA MET A 206 -13.47 24.50 -19.66
C MET A 206 -13.86 23.29 -20.51
N SER A 207 -13.60 22.07 -20.03
CA SER A 207 -14.27 20.89 -20.61
C SER A 207 -15.78 21.01 -20.43
N PRO A 208 -16.61 20.48 -21.35
CA PRO A 208 -18.06 20.58 -21.29
C PRO A 208 -18.56 20.01 -19.95
N MET A 209 -19.05 20.87 -19.07
CA MET A 209 -19.40 20.57 -17.67
C MET A 209 -20.71 19.79 -17.51
N LEU A 210 -21.14 19.02 -18.51
CA LEU A 210 -22.46 18.40 -18.58
C LEU A 210 -22.64 17.13 -17.73
N GLU A 211 -21.57 16.58 -17.14
CA GLU A 211 -21.62 15.32 -16.35
C GLU A 211 -21.48 15.49 -14.82
N TYR A 212 -21.40 16.72 -14.30
CA TYR A 212 -21.14 16.95 -12.87
C TYR A 212 -22.42 17.25 -12.06
N SER A 213 -22.47 16.76 -10.82
CA SER A 213 -23.43 17.26 -9.83
C SER A 213 -23.10 18.71 -9.44
N LEU A 214 -24.13 19.55 -9.26
CA LEU A 214 -23.99 20.98 -8.93
C LEU A 214 -23.05 21.24 -7.74
N PRO A 215 -23.05 20.46 -6.63
CA PRO A 215 -22.12 20.68 -5.52
C PRO A 215 -20.65 20.50 -5.90
N LYS A 216 -20.35 19.51 -6.75
CA LYS A 216 -18.98 19.26 -7.22
C LYS A 216 -18.51 20.35 -8.17
N MET A 217 -19.39 20.81 -9.06
CA MET A 217 -19.10 21.94 -9.96
C MET A 217 -18.72 23.20 -9.17
N VAL A 218 -19.48 23.54 -8.12
CA VAL A 218 -19.19 24.70 -7.26
C VAL A 218 -17.88 24.51 -6.50
N GLN A 219 -17.59 23.30 -6.01
CA GLN A 219 -16.31 22.99 -5.34
C GLN A 219 -15.11 23.13 -6.29
N ASP A 220 -15.19 22.55 -7.49
CA ASP A 220 -14.12 22.59 -8.49
C ASP A 220 -13.89 24.03 -8.99
N PHE A 221 -14.97 24.79 -9.20
CA PHE A 221 -14.89 26.22 -9.51
C PHE A 221 -14.20 26.98 -8.37
N PHE A 222 -14.63 26.78 -7.12
CA PHE A 222 -14.05 27.49 -5.98
C PHE A 222 -12.58 27.08 -5.71
N HIS A 223 -12.20 25.84 -6.02
CA HIS A 223 -10.82 25.38 -5.92
C HIS A 223 -9.91 26.03 -6.99
N ASN A 224 -10.43 26.25 -8.21
CA ASN A 224 -9.65 26.79 -9.34
C ASN A 224 -9.67 28.31 -9.45
N PHE A 225 -10.74 28.98 -9.00
CA PHE A 225 -10.88 30.44 -9.09
C PHE A 225 -10.84 31.15 -7.75
N ARG A 226 -11.01 30.43 -6.62
CA ARG A 226 -10.95 30.94 -5.24
C ARG A 226 -11.93 32.05 -4.86
N LEU A 227 -12.54 32.78 -5.78
CA LEU A 227 -13.50 33.84 -5.50
C LEU A 227 -14.84 33.49 -6.14
N ILE A 228 -15.90 33.44 -5.33
CA ILE A 228 -17.28 33.40 -5.81
C ILE A 228 -17.88 34.77 -5.59
N ALA A 229 -18.33 35.39 -6.68
CA ALA A 229 -19.03 36.65 -6.69
C ALA A 229 -20.19 36.59 -7.69
N PHE A 230 -21.28 37.28 -7.36
CA PHE A 230 -22.38 37.55 -8.31
C PHE A 230 -22.35 39.05 -8.62
N LYS A 231 -23.38 39.80 -8.22
CA LYS A 231 -23.34 41.28 -8.23
C LYS A 231 -22.57 41.86 -7.04
N GLN A 232 -22.29 41.02 -6.04
CA GLN A 232 -21.49 41.34 -4.85
C GLN A 232 -20.59 40.13 -4.55
N PRO A 233 -19.40 40.34 -3.95
CA PRO A 233 -18.54 39.24 -3.55
C PRO A 233 -19.22 38.39 -2.46
N CYS A 234 -19.08 37.07 -2.53
CA CYS A 234 -19.70 36.14 -1.57
C CYS A 234 -18.66 35.45 -0.68
N LEU A 235 -17.78 34.66 -1.31
CA LEU A 235 -16.83 33.77 -0.63
C LEU A 235 -15.47 33.88 -1.30
N TYR A 236 -14.41 33.85 -0.50
CA TYR A 236 -13.04 33.74 -0.95
C TYR A 236 -12.32 32.58 -0.26
N LEU A 237 -11.63 31.74 -1.01
CA LEU A 237 -10.79 30.66 -0.52
C LEU A 237 -9.35 31.15 -0.43
N THR A 238 -8.90 31.49 0.77
CA THR A 238 -7.54 31.98 1.00
C THR A 238 -6.49 30.96 0.58
N PRO A 239 -5.22 31.34 0.36
CA PRO A 239 -4.14 30.39 0.06
C PRO A 239 -3.95 29.30 1.13
N GLN A 240 -4.46 29.51 2.34
CA GLN A 240 -4.45 28.54 3.44
C GLN A 240 -5.66 27.58 3.40
N ASN A 241 -6.45 27.58 2.32
CA ASN A 241 -7.69 26.82 2.18
C ASN A 241 -8.74 27.15 3.26
N THR A 242 -8.75 28.38 3.77
CA THR A 242 -9.79 28.87 4.68
C THR A 242 -10.80 29.72 3.92
N ILE A 243 -12.08 29.58 4.25
CA ILE A 243 -13.15 30.34 3.60
C ILE A 243 -13.33 31.68 4.34
N GLN A 244 -13.06 32.77 3.64
CA GLN A 244 -13.43 34.12 4.03
C GLN A 244 -14.80 34.46 3.43
N THR A 245 -15.72 34.95 4.24
CA THR A 245 -17.07 35.37 3.79
C THR A 245 -17.15 36.88 3.68
N PHE A 246 -17.78 37.38 2.63
CA PHE A 246 -18.02 38.80 2.42
C PHE A 246 -19.46 39.17 2.79
N PRO A 247 -19.69 40.33 3.45
CA PRO A 247 -21.04 40.87 3.61
C PRO A 247 -21.72 41.12 2.27
N SER A 248 -22.82 40.41 2.01
CA SER A 248 -23.57 40.52 0.76
C SER A 248 -25.08 40.47 1.01
N LYS A 249 -25.83 41.26 0.24
CA LYS A 249 -27.30 41.24 0.20
C LYS A 249 -27.85 40.28 -0.86
N GLU A 250 -26.98 39.66 -1.66
CA GLU A 250 -27.39 38.72 -2.70
C GLU A 250 -27.90 37.40 -2.07
N PRO A 251 -29.14 36.96 -2.39
CA PRO A 251 -29.72 35.75 -1.80
C PRO A 251 -28.85 34.50 -1.99
N LEU A 252 -28.19 34.37 -3.15
CA LEU A 252 -27.28 33.25 -3.43
C LEU A 252 -26.01 33.29 -2.56
N CYS A 253 -25.48 34.47 -2.24
CA CYS A 253 -24.34 34.57 -1.32
C CYS A 253 -24.72 34.09 0.08
N GLN A 254 -25.95 34.38 0.54
CA GLN A 254 -26.43 33.94 1.86
C GLN A 254 -26.55 32.42 1.92
N ILE A 255 -27.10 31.79 0.88
CA ILE A 255 -27.18 30.32 0.77
C ILE A 255 -25.79 29.67 0.81
N LEU A 256 -24.83 30.21 0.05
CA LEU A 256 -23.44 29.72 0.03
C LEU A 256 -22.72 29.93 1.37
N LYS A 257 -23.03 31.00 2.10
CA LYS A 257 -22.48 31.24 3.44
C LYS A 257 -22.99 30.24 4.47
N ASP A 258 -24.29 29.91 4.40
CA ASP A 258 -24.92 28.97 5.31
C ASP A 258 -24.56 27.51 4.96
N ASN A 259 -24.15 27.25 3.71
CA ASN A 259 -23.72 25.95 3.21
C ASN A 259 -22.42 26.07 2.40
N PRO A 260 -21.28 26.39 3.05
CA PRO A 260 -20.04 26.62 2.34
C PRO A 260 -19.58 25.34 1.61
N PRO A 261 -19.03 25.46 0.39
CA PRO A 261 -18.51 24.32 -0.34
C PRO A 261 -17.42 23.63 0.49
N HIS A 262 -17.43 22.30 0.50
CA HIS A 262 -16.40 21.52 1.17
C HIS A 262 -15.06 21.71 0.45
N VAL A 263 -14.14 22.44 1.08
CA VAL A 263 -12.78 22.65 0.58
C VAL A 263 -11.78 21.76 1.34
N SER A 264 -10.56 21.63 0.84
CA SER A 264 -9.49 20.88 1.50
C SER A 264 -9.21 21.39 2.93
N ALA A 265 -8.52 20.58 3.75
CA ALA A 265 -8.15 20.99 5.10
C ALA A 265 -7.33 22.30 5.11
N PRO A 266 -7.48 23.14 6.16
CA PRO A 266 -6.68 24.34 6.33
C PRO A 266 -5.18 24.05 6.37
N LEU A 267 -4.39 24.91 5.74
CA LEU A 267 -2.93 24.79 5.66
C LEU A 267 -2.25 25.78 6.61
N PRO A 268 -1.11 25.43 7.23
CA PRO A 268 -0.33 26.38 8.01
C PRO A 268 0.15 27.55 7.14
N LYS A 269 -0.13 28.79 7.57
CA LYS A 269 0.25 30.00 6.82
C LYS A 269 1.76 30.04 6.52
N GLY A 270 2.60 29.74 7.52
CA GLY A 270 4.05 29.69 7.36
C GLY A 270 4.53 28.65 6.34
N LEU A 271 3.79 27.53 6.19
CA LEU A 271 4.13 26.48 5.23
C LEU A 271 3.87 26.94 3.80
N VAL A 272 2.68 27.50 3.54
CA VAL A 272 2.34 28.04 2.22
C VAL A 272 3.34 29.13 1.82
N GLN A 273 3.70 30.02 2.75
CA GLN A 273 4.70 31.06 2.50
C GLN A 273 6.10 30.50 2.23
N ALA A 274 6.52 29.46 2.95
CA ALA A 274 7.81 28.82 2.70
C ALA A 274 7.88 28.16 1.31
N PHE A 275 6.79 27.51 0.87
CA PHE A 275 6.68 26.98 -0.50
C PHE A 275 6.74 28.10 -1.54
N GLN A 276 5.99 29.19 -1.36
CA GLN A 276 6.00 30.34 -2.26
C GLN A 276 7.41 30.93 -2.41
N ASN A 277 8.05 31.27 -1.28
CA ASN A 277 9.40 31.83 -1.28
C ASN A 277 10.42 30.92 -1.97
N THR A 278 10.26 29.60 -1.84
CA THR A 278 11.15 28.63 -2.49
C THR A 278 10.90 28.55 -3.99
N GLN A 279 9.64 28.59 -4.43
CA GLN A 279 9.31 28.62 -5.85
C GLN A 279 9.83 29.90 -6.52
N ASP A 280 9.65 31.07 -5.88
CA ASP A 280 10.16 32.35 -6.38
C ASP A 280 11.70 32.33 -6.50
N PHE A 281 12.39 31.78 -5.49
CA PHE A 281 13.84 31.59 -5.53
C PHE A 281 14.27 30.67 -6.67
N LEU A 282 13.57 29.54 -6.87
CA LEU A 282 13.89 28.61 -7.96
C LEU A 282 13.67 29.25 -9.33
N ILE A 283 12.57 29.98 -9.56
CA ILE A 283 12.37 30.71 -10.83
C ILE A 283 13.57 31.61 -11.11
N GLN A 284 13.98 32.41 -10.13
CA GLN A 284 15.10 33.32 -10.29
C GLN A 284 16.40 32.56 -10.58
N ALA A 285 16.67 31.46 -9.87
CA ALA A 285 17.87 30.66 -10.05
C ALA A 285 17.92 29.97 -11.42
N PHE A 286 16.78 29.50 -11.95
CA PHE A 286 16.71 28.89 -13.28
C PHE A 286 16.88 29.94 -14.39
N ASN A 287 16.30 31.13 -14.25
CA ASN A 287 16.53 32.22 -15.20
C ASN A 287 17.99 32.71 -15.17
N ASP A 288 18.59 32.83 -13.97
CA ASP A 288 20.02 33.18 -13.84
C ASP A 288 20.95 32.05 -14.34
N HIS A 289 20.52 30.78 -14.31
CA HIS A 289 21.26 29.67 -14.91
C HIS A 289 21.37 29.86 -16.42
N ASP A 290 20.26 30.11 -17.09
CA ASP A 290 20.19 30.31 -18.54
C ASP A 290 20.96 31.57 -18.97
N GLU A 291 20.80 32.68 -18.24
CA GLU A 291 21.44 33.97 -18.60
C GLU A 291 22.93 34.06 -18.19
N LYS A 292 23.30 33.55 -17.02
CA LYS A 292 24.59 33.83 -16.35
C LYS A 292 25.43 32.58 -16.08
N GLY A 293 24.96 31.39 -16.48
CA GLY A 293 25.65 30.13 -16.23
C GLY A 293 25.74 29.77 -14.74
N MET A 294 24.73 30.17 -13.95
CA MET A 294 24.69 29.91 -12.50
C MET A 294 24.77 28.42 -12.18
N THR A 295 25.55 28.02 -11.17
CA THR A 295 25.80 26.61 -10.83
C THR A 295 25.12 26.20 -9.52
N LEU A 296 24.88 24.90 -9.33
CA LEU A 296 24.35 24.36 -8.07
C LEU A 296 25.20 24.79 -6.87
N ALA A 297 26.53 24.79 -7.00
CA ALA A 297 27.44 25.15 -5.91
C ALA A 297 27.20 26.58 -5.38
N GLN A 298 26.82 27.50 -6.26
CA GLN A 298 26.55 28.90 -5.89
C GLN A 298 25.20 29.06 -5.18
N ILE A 299 24.17 28.31 -5.60
CA ILE A 299 22.82 28.45 -5.04
C ILE A 299 22.53 27.50 -3.86
N LYS A 300 23.30 26.42 -3.71
CA LYS A 300 23.05 25.34 -2.72
C LYS A 300 22.85 25.86 -1.30
N PRO A 301 23.64 26.83 -0.76
CA PRO A 301 23.42 27.33 0.60
C PRO A 301 22.06 28.01 0.77
N ALA A 302 21.69 28.90 -0.15
CA ALA A 302 20.40 29.61 -0.11
C ALA A 302 19.23 28.63 -0.33
N LEU A 303 19.36 27.71 -1.30
CA LEU A 303 18.37 26.69 -1.56
C LEU A 303 18.13 25.80 -0.33
N SER A 304 19.20 25.39 0.38
CA SER A 304 19.07 24.61 1.62
C SER A 304 18.26 25.36 2.67
N GLN A 305 18.51 26.66 2.86
CA GLN A 305 17.74 27.49 3.80
C GLN A 305 16.26 27.56 3.44
N HIS A 306 15.94 27.70 2.15
CA HIS A 306 14.56 27.69 1.66
C HIS A 306 13.86 26.35 1.92
N LEU A 307 14.52 25.22 1.63
CA LEU A 307 13.99 23.88 1.89
C LEU A 307 13.81 23.61 3.40
N GLN A 308 14.76 24.06 4.22
CA GLN A 308 14.65 23.97 5.69
C GLN A 308 13.49 24.79 6.24
N ALA A 309 13.19 25.96 5.66
CA ALA A 309 12.02 26.74 6.05
C ALA A 309 10.70 25.98 5.82
N ILE A 310 10.59 25.21 4.73
CA ILE A 310 9.46 24.32 4.48
C ILE A 310 9.38 23.24 5.57
N ILE A 311 10.49 22.56 5.87
CA ILE A 311 10.56 21.51 6.89
C ILE A 311 10.15 22.04 8.27
N HIS A 312 10.68 23.20 8.69
CA HIS A 312 10.34 23.82 9.97
C HIS A 312 8.87 24.29 10.06
N ALA A 313 8.27 24.63 8.92
CA ALA A 313 6.86 24.98 8.85
C ALA A 313 5.93 23.76 8.73
N THR A 314 6.49 22.56 8.57
CA THR A 314 5.74 21.31 8.38
C THR A 314 5.42 20.68 9.73
N PRO A 315 4.13 20.57 10.13
CA PRO A 315 3.76 20.15 11.49
C PRO A 315 4.31 18.78 11.92
N LEU A 316 4.37 17.81 10.99
CA LEU A 316 4.86 16.47 11.27
C LEU A 316 6.38 16.39 11.46
N LEU A 317 7.13 17.30 10.82
CA LEU A 317 8.60 17.27 10.76
C LEU A 317 9.26 18.30 11.68
N ALA A 318 8.60 19.43 11.96
CA ALA A 318 9.12 20.50 12.82
C ALA A 318 9.59 20.05 14.22
N PRO A 319 8.99 19.02 14.86
CA PRO A 319 9.48 18.50 16.14
C PRO A 319 10.76 17.67 16.05
N LEU A 320 11.20 17.26 14.86
CA LEU A 320 12.34 16.36 14.65
C LEU A 320 13.63 17.20 14.61
N LYS A 321 14.41 17.21 15.70
CA LYS A 321 15.58 18.11 15.85
C LYS A 321 16.87 17.41 16.30
N ASP A 322 16.78 16.16 16.73
CA ASP A 322 17.93 15.39 17.18
C ASP A 322 18.71 14.81 15.99
N LYS A 323 20.03 14.61 16.17
CA LYS A 323 20.94 14.09 15.12
C LYS A 323 20.47 12.79 14.46
N GLU A 324 19.66 12.01 15.16
CA GLU A 324 19.06 10.78 14.62
C GLU A 324 18.09 11.03 13.45
N TRP A 325 17.60 12.26 13.27
CA TRP A 325 16.68 12.65 12.21
C TRP A 325 17.36 13.36 11.03
N ASP A 326 18.64 13.75 11.17
CA ASP A 326 19.37 14.53 10.16
C ASP A 326 19.24 13.90 8.77
N HIS A 327 19.46 12.58 8.66
CA HIS A 327 19.31 11.87 7.39
C HIS A 327 17.89 11.87 6.81
N LEU A 328 16.84 11.83 7.66
CA LEU A 328 15.45 11.95 7.18
C LEU A 328 15.17 13.37 6.69
N LEU A 329 15.67 14.38 7.39
CA LEU A 329 15.48 15.77 7.01
C LEU A 329 16.23 16.10 5.72
N ASP A 330 17.44 15.59 5.54
CA ASP A 330 18.21 15.70 4.29
C ASP A 330 17.51 14.98 3.13
N TYR A 331 17.00 13.76 3.38
CA TYR A 331 16.19 13.03 2.40
C TYR A 331 14.93 13.84 2.02
N THR A 332 14.29 14.46 3.00
CA THR A 332 13.11 15.30 2.77
C THR A 332 13.43 16.55 1.96
N GLN A 333 14.59 17.19 2.17
CA GLN A 333 15.04 18.31 1.33
C GLN A 333 15.18 17.88 -0.14
N PHE A 334 15.81 16.72 -0.38
CA PHE A 334 15.91 16.16 -1.73
C PHE A 334 14.53 15.90 -2.35
N GLN A 335 13.62 15.25 -1.62
CA GLN A 335 12.26 14.98 -2.10
C GLN A 335 11.45 16.26 -2.37
N LEU A 336 11.59 17.29 -1.53
CA LEU A 336 10.98 18.60 -1.75
C LEU A 336 11.51 19.27 -3.01
N LEU A 337 12.81 19.21 -3.26
CA LEU A 337 13.41 19.76 -4.47
C LEU A 337 12.90 19.06 -5.73
N THR A 338 12.83 17.72 -5.73
CA THR A 338 12.23 16.95 -6.82
C THR A 338 10.77 17.33 -7.05
N LEU A 339 10.00 17.48 -5.98
CA LEU A 339 8.59 17.88 -6.05
C LEU A 339 8.40 19.29 -6.63
N LEU A 340 9.21 20.26 -6.19
CA LEU A 340 9.14 21.64 -6.64
C LEU A 340 9.54 21.78 -8.11
N GLN A 341 10.65 21.16 -8.50
CA GLN A 341 11.16 21.17 -9.87
C GLN A 341 10.15 20.54 -10.85
N ALA A 342 9.43 19.49 -10.43
CA ALA A 342 8.40 18.86 -11.25
C ALA A 342 7.21 19.77 -11.63
N TYR A 343 7.00 20.87 -10.91
CA TYR A 343 5.94 21.83 -11.17
C TYR A 343 6.45 23.14 -11.77
N MET A 344 7.67 23.14 -12.32
CA MET A 344 8.24 24.23 -13.12
C MET A 344 8.22 23.89 -14.61
N ARG A 345 8.05 24.90 -15.48
CA ARG A 345 8.15 24.76 -16.94
C ARG A 345 8.92 25.91 -17.57
N LYS A 346 9.55 25.67 -18.71
CA LYS A 346 9.90 26.71 -19.68
C LYS A 346 8.66 27.12 -20.49
N VAL A 347 8.50 28.42 -20.75
CA VAL A 347 7.26 28.96 -21.35
C VAL A 347 7.18 28.78 -22.88
N ASN A 348 8.30 28.61 -23.61
CA ASN A 348 8.35 28.28 -25.06
C ASN A 348 9.75 27.78 -25.48
N GLU A 349 9.84 27.00 -26.57
CA GLU A 349 11.12 26.59 -27.20
C GLU A 349 11.82 27.75 -27.95
N THR A 350 11.05 28.74 -28.43
CA THR A 350 11.55 29.86 -29.25
C THR A 350 11.85 31.15 -28.47
N SER A 351 11.37 31.29 -27.23
CA SER A 351 11.68 32.46 -26.38
C SER A 351 12.71 32.08 -25.32
N ASN A 352 13.80 32.83 -25.22
CA ASN A 352 14.93 32.38 -24.41
C ASN A 352 14.67 32.23 -22.90
N ASP A 353 13.91 33.07 -22.18
CA ASP A 353 14.27 33.26 -20.75
C ASP A 353 13.16 33.30 -19.67
N LEU A 354 12.03 32.58 -19.80
CA LEU A 354 11.05 32.58 -18.68
C LEU A 354 10.62 31.18 -18.25
N HIS A 355 11.12 30.75 -17.09
CA HIS A 355 10.54 29.66 -16.32
C HIS A 355 9.28 30.14 -15.58
N ARG A 356 8.20 29.35 -15.60
CA ARG A 356 6.98 29.61 -14.83
C ARG A 356 6.60 28.45 -13.91
N ILE A 357 5.86 28.79 -12.85
CA ILE A 357 5.17 27.84 -11.99
C ILE A 357 3.92 27.32 -12.72
N ILE A 358 3.79 26.00 -12.83
CA ILE A 358 2.60 25.33 -13.38
C ILE A 358 1.59 25.01 -12.27
N ARG A 359 2.05 24.98 -11.00
CA ARG A 359 1.21 24.63 -9.85
C ARG A 359 1.45 25.54 -8.64
N PRO A 360 0.39 26.24 -8.17
CA PRO A 360 0.46 27.06 -6.97
C PRO A 360 1.03 26.35 -5.73
N ALA A 361 1.83 27.08 -4.94
CA ALA A 361 2.36 26.66 -3.64
C ALA A 361 1.32 25.99 -2.74
N THR A 362 0.09 26.52 -2.70
CA THR A 362 -1.01 25.95 -1.90
C THR A 362 -1.27 24.49 -2.23
N PHE A 363 -1.30 24.13 -3.51
CA PHE A 363 -1.58 22.76 -3.91
C PHE A 363 -0.39 21.83 -3.72
N ILE A 364 0.83 22.33 -3.92
CA ILE A 364 2.04 21.56 -3.65
C ILE A 364 2.14 21.27 -2.14
N ALA A 365 1.92 22.28 -1.30
CA ALA A 365 1.91 22.12 0.15
C ALA A 365 0.82 21.14 0.62
N GLN A 366 -0.37 21.18 0.01
CA GLN A 366 -1.43 20.23 0.32
C GLN A 366 -1.04 18.80 -0.05
N ASP A 367 -0.54 18.55 -1.27
CA ASP A 367 -0.13 17.23 -1.72
C ASP A 367 1.05 16.70 -0.89
N TYR A 368 1.98 17.58 -0.52
CA TYR A 368 3.12 17.27 0.33
C TYR A 368 2.68 16.82 1.73
N LEU A 369 1.84 17.61 2.42
CA LEU A 369 1.32 17.22 3.73
C LEU A 369 0.54 15.91 3.67
N HIS A 370 -0.31 15.76 2.66
CA HIS A 370 -1.09 14.55 2.46
C HIS A 370 -0.21 13.31 2.27
N MET A 371 0.86 13.44 1.48
CA MET A 371 1.84 12.37 1.30
C MET A 371 2.54 12.02 2.61
N LEU A 372 3.00 13.01 3.38
CA LEU A 372 3.67 12.78 4.66
C LEU A 372 2.77 12.03 5.65
N ASP A 373 1.49 12.42 5.73
CA ASP A 373 0.49 11.81 6.62
C ASP A 373 0.21 10.33 6.28
N LEU A 374 0.50 9.89 5.06
CA LEU A 374 0.33 8.49 4.65
C LEU A 374 1.57 7.63 4.96
N ILE A 375 2.76 8.24 4.95
CA ILE A 375 4.04 7.52 5.03
C ILE A 375 4.55 7.44 6.48
N TYR A 376 4.63 8.58 7.18
CA TYR A 376 5.44 8.69 8.39
C TYR A 376 4.74 8.50 9.75
N PRO A 377 3.42 8.72 9.93
CA PRO A 377 2.84 8.70 11.28
C PRO A 377 3.09 7.40 12.06
N SER A 378 2.95 6.25 11.40
CA SER A 378 3.21 4.94 12.01
C SER A 378 4.66 4.77 12.49
N LEU A 379 5.64 5.22 11.68
CA LEU A 379 7.05 5.15 12.01
C LEU A 379 7.40 6.07 13.18
N LEU A 380 6.88 7.30 13.17
CA LEU A 380 7.10 8.27 14.26
C LEU A 380 6.51 7.78 15.58
N GLN A 381 5.33 7.13 15.55
CA GLN A 381 4.76 6.51 16.75
C GLN A 381 5.59 5.32 17.23
N ALA A 382 6.08 4.46 16.33
CA ALA A 382 6.93 3.34 16.69
C ALA A 382 8.25 3.81 17.33
N LYS A 383 8.87 4.87 16.79
CA LYS A 383 10.08 5.48 17.35
C LYS A 383 9.85 6.03 18.76
N LYS A 384 8.72 6.70 19.02
CA LYS A 384 8.33 7.14 20.38
C LYS A 384 8.21 5.98 21.38
N GLN A 385 7.99 4.77 20.88
CA GLN A 385 7.90 3.54 21.68
C GLN A 385 9.21 2.73 21.70
N GLY A 386 10.33 3.32 21.26
CA GLY A 386 11.66 2.71 21.36
C GLY A 386 12.15 1.97 20.13
N LEU A 387 11.48 2.08 18.96
CA LEU A 387 12.02 1.55 17.71
C LEU A 387 13.36 2.23 17.37
N ASP A 388 14.40 1.44 17.12
CA ASP A 388 15.66 1.93 16.54
C ASP A 388 15.50 2.07 15.02
N LEU A 389 15.60 3.31 14.52
CA LEU A 389 15.42 3.63 13.10
C LEU A 389 16.51 2.99 12.23
N SER A 390 17.77 3.00 12.68
CA SER A 390 18.88 2.41 11.93
C SER A 390 18.72 0.90 11.78
N LEU A 391 18.29 0.20 12.83
CA LEU A 391 17.98 -1.22 12.77
C LEU A 391 16.75 -1.51 11.90
N TYR A 392 15.71 -0.68 11.99
CA TYR A 392 14.52 -0.79 11.15
C TYR A 392 14.85 -0.67 9.66
N LEU A 393 15.60 0.36 9.28
CA LEU A 393 16.01 0.59 7.90
C LEU A 393 16.89 -0.56 7.37
N LYS A 394 17.78 -1.13 8.20
CA LYS A 394 18.53 -2.35 7.85
C LYS A 394 17.62 -3.57 7.67
N ALA A 395 16.59 -3.72 8.51
CA ALA A 395 15.61 -4.80 8.34
C ALA A 395 14.83 -4.68 7.02
N LEU A 396 14.59 -3.46 6.53
CA LEU A 396 13.98 -3.24 5.21
C LEU A 396 14.86 -3.70 4.04
N GLN A 397 16.19 -3.63 4.14
CA GLN A 397 17.09 -4.09 3.06
C GLN A 397 16.91 -5.58 2.73
N VAL A 398 16.62 -6.40 3.75
CA VAL A 398 16.37 -7.83 3.60
C VAL A 398 14.88 -8.15 3.40
N SER A 399 14.01 -7.15 3.26
CA SER A 399 12.58 -7.34 2.99
C SER A 399 12.32 -7.67 1.52
N LYS A 400 11.32 -8.51 1.26
CA LYS A 400 10.84 -8.80 -0.10
C LYS A 400 9.65 -7.92 -0.45
N PRO A 401 9.50 -7.46 -1.70
CA PRO A 401 8.33 -6.67 -2.10
C PRO A 401 7.03 -7.46 -1.96
N LEU A 402 5.96 -6.75 -1.62
CA LEU A 402 4.61 -7.32 -1.74
C LEU A 402 4.30 -7.43 -3.23
N GLN A 403 4.04 -8.65 -3.70
CA GLN A 403 3.54 -8.83 -5.06
C GLN A 403 2.10 -8.30 -5.12
N ALA A 404 1.96 -7.05 -5.58
CA ALA A 404 0.66 -6.47 -5.86
C ALA A 404 -0.06 -7.36 -6.89
N ARG A 405 -1.22 -7.89 -6.54
CA ARG A 405 -2.08 -8.55 -7.52
C ARG A 405 -2.75 -7.45 -8.34
N PRO A 406 -2.57 -7.42 -9.67
CA PRO A 406 -3.30 -6.46 -10.50
C PRO A 406 -4.79 -6.68 -10.29
N CYS A 407 -5.55 -5.59 -10.20
CA CYS A 407 -7.00 -5.66 -10.09
C CYS A 407 -7.56 -6.52 -11.22
N LYS A 408 -8.39 -7.52 -10.91
CA LYS A 408 -9.04 -8.36 -11.94
C LYS A 408 -9.94 -7.56 -12.89
N ASN A 409 -10.46 -6.41 -12.43
CA ASN A 409 -11.27 -5.46 -13.20
C ASN A 409 -10.63 -4.06 -13.16
N SER A 410 -11.06 -3.15 -14.06
CA SER A 410 -10.64 -1.74 -14.06
C SER A 410 -10.78 -1.13 -12.65
N CYS A 411 -9.63 -0.81 -12.06
CA CYS A 411 -9.50 -0.09 -10.80
C CYS A 411 -9.62 1.43 -10.99
N ASP A 412 -10.15 1.88 -12.14
CA ASP A 412 -10.34 3.29 -12.43
C ASP A 412 -11.52 3.80 -11.61
N PRO A 413 -11.36 4.80 -10.72
CA PRO A 413 -12.45 5.37 -9.95
C PRO A 413 -13.60 5.79 -10.89
N ILE A 414 -14.83 5.35 -10.62
CA ILE A 414 -16.01 5.86 -11.33
C ILE A 414 -16.13 7.36 -10.96
N PRO A 415 -16.31 8.27 -11.94
CA PRO A 415 -16.26 9.73 -11.73
C PRO A 415 -17.19 10.26 -10.62
N ASP A 416 -18.20 9.50 -10.24
CA ASP A 416 -19.29 9.90 -9.34
C ASP A 416 -19.01 9.64 -7.84
N ILE A 417 -17.90 8.98 -7.48
CA ILE A 417 -17.55 8.72 -6.07
C ILE A 417 -16.52 9.73 -5.57
N VAL A 418 -16.97 10.96 -5.38
CA VAL A 418 -16.10 12.12 -5.08
C VAL A 418 -16.09 12.43 -3.58
N SER A 419 -16.81 11.66 -2.77
CA SER A 419 -17.00 11.94 -1.34
C SER A 419 -16.19 11.08 -0.39
N ARG A 420 -15.21 10.27 -0.84
CA ARG A 420 -14.40 9.42 0.06
C ARG A 420 -12.90 9.79 0.02
N ALA A 421 -12.20 9.58 1.13
CA ALA A 421 -10.76 9.87 1.29
C ALA A 421 -9.86 9.06 0.34
N TYR A 422 -10.30 7.86 -0.07
CA TYR A 422 -9.49 6.89 -0.80
C TYR A 422 -8.89 7.38 -2.14
N PRO A 423 -9.62 8.04 -3.07
CA PRO A 423 -9.02 8.55 -4.30
C PRO A 423 -7.93 9.60 -4.06
N LYS A 424 -8.08 10.44 -3.03
CA LYS A 424 -7.05 11.42 -2.65
C LYS A 424 -5.82 10.72 -2.07
N ASP A 425 -6.02 9.71 -1.22
CA ASP A 425 -4.95 8.89 -0.67
C ASP A 425 -4.21 8.09 -1.76
N LEU A 426 -4.93 7.58 -2.75
CA LEU A 426 -4.34 6.93 -3.91
C LEU A 426 -3.45 7.89 -4.72
N MET A 427 -3.88 9.16 -4.90
CA MET A 427 -3.04 10.20 -5.52
C MET A 427 -1.79 10.48 -4.67
N GLY A 428 -1.93 10.62 -3.35
CA GLY A 428 -0.82 10.81 -2.42
C GLY A 428 0.19 9.65 -2.45
N MET A 429 -0.29 8.40 -2.45
CA MET A 429 0.54 7.21 -2.60
C MET A 429 1.21 7.13 -3.98
N GLY A 430 0.51 7.57 -5.03
CA GLY A 430 1.08 7.70 -6.37
C GLY A 430 2.22 8.72 -6.42
N LEU A 431 2.09 9.84 -5.71
CA LEU A 431 3.16 10.83 -5.57
C LEU A 431 4.34 10.24 -4.80
N ALA A 432 4.11 9.64 -3.63
CA ALA A 432 5.14 8.98 -2.83
C ALA A 432 5.91 7.92 -3.64
N LYS A 433 5.19 7.13 -4.46
CA LYS A 433 5.81 6.14 -5.33
C LYS A 433 6.76 6.74 -6.35
N LYS A 434 6.35 7.82 -7.02
CA LYS A 434 7.19 8.50 -8.03
C LYS A 434 8.44 9.07 -7.39
N LEU A 435 8.26 9.76 -6.27
CA LEU A 435 9.31 10.33 -5.44
C LEU A 435 10.32 9.28 -4.96
N ALA A 436 9.86 8.13 -4.45
CA ALA A 436 10.72 7.05 -3.96
C ALA A 436 11.35 6.17 -5.07
N LEU A 437 10.89 6.30 -6.32
CA LEU A 437 11.48 5.62 -7.48
C LEU A 437 12.32 6.58 -8.34
N HIS A 438 12.49 7.83 -7.88
CA HIS A 438 13.13 8.91 -8.62
C HIS A 438 12.55 9.05 -10.05
N GLN A 439 11.25 8.76 -10.20
CA GLN A 439 10.54 8.86 -11.47
C GLN A 439 10.16 10.30 -11.76
N ARG A 440 10.20 10.69 -13.03
CA ARG A 440 9.70 12.00 -13.48
C ARG A 440 8.23 12.17 -13.06
N ILE A 441 7.95 13.25 -12.33
CA ILE A 441 6.59 13.66 -12.00
C ILE A 441 6.11 14.54 -13.15
N VAL A 442 5.33 13.97 -14.07
CA VAL A 442 4.69 14.72 -15.15
C VAL A 442 3.33 15.26 -14.68
N PRO A 443 3.10 16.58 -14.65
CA PRO A 443 1.77 17.16 -14.41
C PRO A 443 0.86 16.82 -15.59
N LYS A 444 -0.17 15.98 -15.39
CA LYS A 444 -1.20 15.75 -16.43
C LYS A 444 -2.06 17.01 -16.61
N PRO A 445 -2.49 17.30 -17.86
CA PRO A 445 -3.88 16.97 -18.20
C PRO A 445 -3.96 16.32 -19.58
N CYS A 446 -3.58 15.05 -19.72
CA CYS A 446 -3.77 14.36 -21.00
C CYS A 446 -5.16 13.76 -21.04
N ASN A 447 -6.12 14.49 -21.61
CA ASN A 447 -7.39 13.90 -22.04
C ASN A 447 -7.09 13.07 -23.29
N ARG A 448 -7.40 11.77 -23.28
CA ARG A 448 -7.05 10.83 -24.37
C ARG A 448 -7.77 11.11 -25.70
N ASN A 449 -8.68 12.09 -25.73
CA ASN A 449 -9.63 12.30 -26.81
C ASN A 449 -9.49 13.66 -27.53
N SER A 450 -8.55 14.55 -27.16
CA SER A 450 -8.24 15.71 -28.01
C SER A 450 -6.96 15.43 -28.81
N THR A 451 -7.04 15.72 -30.10
CA THR A 451 -5.93 15.66 -31.06
C THR A 451 -4.95 16.83 -30.92
N ASP A 452 -4.97 17.54 -29.79
CA ASP A 452 -4.01 18.61 -29.53
C ASP A 452 -2.69 18.01 -29.09
N TYR A 453 -1.66 18.34 -29.86
CA TYR A 453 -0.27 17.93 -29.72
C TYR A 453 0.15 17.81 -28.25
N CYS A 454 0.33 16.57 -27.80
CA CYS A 454 1.14 16.28 -26.62
C CYS A 454 2.59 16.60 -26.98
N ILE A 455 3.03 17.83 -26.75
CA ILE A 455 4.46 18.16 -26.82
C ILE A 455 5.16 17.27 -25.78
N GLU A 456 6.03 16.39 -26.26
CA GLU A 456 6.84 15.48 -25.45
C GLU A 456 7.69 16.29 -24.45
N TRP A 457 7.67 15.89 -23.19
CA TRP A 457 8.13 16.68 -22.05
C TRP A 457 9.63 16.49 -21.79
N ASP A 458 10.47 17.41 -22.28
CA ASP A 458 11.93 17.43 -22.02
C ASP A 458 12.49 18.86 -21.72
N ASP A 459 11.70 19.78 -21.16
CA ASP A 459 12.03 21.22 -21.19
C ASP A 459 12.90 21.79 -20.05
N LEU A 460 13.13 21.07 -18.93
CA LEU A 460 14.09 21.51 -17.91
C LEU A 460 15.46 20.87 -18.18
N GLN A 461 16.31 21.55 -18.94
CA GLN A 461 17.68 21.10 -19.22
C GLN A 461 18.52 20.96 -17.95
N TRP A 462 18.21 21.74 -16.91
CA TRP A 462 18.93 21.72 -15.64
C TRP A 462 18.26 20.80 -14.60
N ASP A 463 18.74 19.54 -14.50
CA ASP A 463 18.28 18.58 -13.50
C ASP A 463 18.90 18.83 -12.11
N LEU A 464 18.34 19.83 -11.41
CA LEU A 464 18.84 20.34 -10.13
C LEU A 464 18.76 19.30 -9.00
N ALA A 465 17.66 18.54 -8.91
CA ALA A 465 17.49 17.50 -7.90
C ALA A 465 18.52 16.37 -8.04
N SER A 466 18.80 15.91 -9.26
CA SER A 466 19.83 14.89 -9.49
C SER A 466 21.23 15.40 -9.18
N GLN A 467 21.54 16.67 -9.49
CA GLN A 467 22.83 17.27 -9.11
C GLN A 467 22.95 17.42 -7.60
N TRP A 468 21.87 17.78 -6.91
CA TRP A 468 21.81 17.83 -5.46
C TRP A 468 22.14 16.47 -4.83
N LEU A 469 21.50 15.40 -5.30
CA LEU A 469 21.77 14.04 -4.85
C LEU A 469 23.24 13.62 -5.09
N LYS A 470 23.77 13.89 -6.29
CA LYS A 470 25.17 13.60 -6.65
C LYS A 470 26.18 14.40 -5.83
N SER A 471 25.77 15.54 -5.27
CA SER A 471 26.62 16.38 -4.42
C SER A 471 26.71 15.89 -2.96
N MET A 472 25.92 14.89 -2.58
CA MET A 472 25.99 14.25 -1.26
C MET A 472 27.06 13.16 -1.25
N ASP A 473 27.63 12.87 -0.08
CA ASP A 473 28.56 11.75 0.08
C ASP A 473 27.86 10.40 -0.12
N THR A 474 28.66 9.36 -0.43
CA THR A 474 28.15 8.02 -0.73
C THR A 474 27.32 7.43 0.42
N HIS A 475 27.71 7.67 1.67
CA HIS A 475 26.98 7.14 2.82
C HIS A 475 25.58 7.75 2.93
N THR A 476 25.46 9.08 2.75
CA THR A 476 24.16 9.75 2.71
C THR A 476 23.28 9.23 1.57
N GLN A 477 23.84 8.98 0.39
CA GLN A 477 23.09 8.41 -0.75
C GLN A 477 22.59 6.99 -0.45
N GLU A 478 23.40 6.14 0.19
CA GLU A 478 22.97 4.80 0.64
C GLU A 478 21.84 4.87 1.68
N VAL A 479 21.90 5.83 2.60
CA VAL A 479 20.82 6.06 3.58
C VAL A 479 19.54 6.54 2.91
N PHE A 480 19.62 7.36 1.85
CA PHE A 480 18.43 7.78 1.11
C PHE A 480 17.72 6.60 0.45
N GLN A 481 18.46 5.63 -0.11
CA GLN A 481 17.87 4.41 -0.67
C GLN A 481 17.09 3.60 0.37
N LEU A 482 17.48 3.66 1.65
CA LEU A 482 16.73 3.02 2.74
C LEU A 482 15.41 3.73 3.02
N TRP A 483 15.39 5.05 2.95
CA TRP A 483 14.17 5.85 3.06
C TRP A 483 13.25 5.65 1.86
N ASP A 484 13.80 5.49 0.65
CA ASP A 484 13.04 5.08 -0.53
C ASP A 484 12.39 3.72 -0.32
N LEU A 485 13.12 2.74 0.23
CA LEU A 485 12.55 1.44 0.58
C LEU A 485 11.41 1.57 1.59
N HIS A 486 11.53 2.43 2.61
CA HIS A 486 10.45 2.68 3.56
C HIS A 486 9.18 3.21 2.84
N ALA A 487 9.32 4.28 2.06
CA ALA A 487 8.20 4.85 1.31
C ALA A 487 7.59 3.84 0.33
N GLN A 488 8.42 3.07 -0.39
CA GLN A 488 7.97 2.01 -1.29
C GLN A 488 7.17 0.93 -0.56
N ARG A 489 7.63 0.44 0.61
CA ARG A 489 6.88 -0.57 1.37
C ARG A 489 5.54 -0.06 1.87
N ARG A 490 5.45 1.22 2.23
CA ARG A 490 4.16 1.85 2.61
C ARG A 490 3.20 1.94 1.41
N VAL A 491 3.70 2.34 0.24
CA VAL A 491 2.93 2.37 -1.00
C VAL A 491 2.47 0.97 -1.41
N GLU A 492 3.38 0.00 -1.40
CA GLU A 492 3.08 -1.40 -1.75
C GLU A 492 2.02 -1.97 -0.83
N ALA A 493 2.10 -1.73 0.48
CA ALA A 493 1.10 -2.19 1.46
C ALA A 493 -0.30 -1.63 1.20
N PHE A 494 -0.38 -0.38 0.73
CA PHE A 494 -1.64 0.25 0.33
C PHE A 494 -2.19 -0.37 -0.96
N LEU A 495 -1.36 -0.46 -2.00
CA LEU A 495 -1.76 -0.97 -3.31
C LEU A 495 -2.08 -2.47 -3.29
N TYR A 496 -1.41 -3.25 -2.43
CA TYR A 496 -1.67 -4.68 -2.24
C TYR A 496 -3.13 -4.97 -1.88
N ASN A 497 -3.80 -4.01 -1.22
CA ASN A 497 -5.17 -4.13 -0.74
C ASN A 497 -6.18 -3.29 -1.54
N GLN A 498 -5.75 -2.71 -2.66
CA GLN A 498 -6.56 -1.79 -3.47
C GLN A 498 -7.93 -2.37 -3.87
N GLU A 499 -7.99 -3.66 -4.22
CA GLU A 499 -9.24 -4.33 -4.58
C GLU A 499 -10.26 -4.30 -3.42
N PHE A 500 -9.82 -4.60 -2.20
CA PHE A 500 -10.68 -4.57 -1.02
C PHE A 500 -11.17 -3.16 -0.72
N TYR A 501 -10.31 -2.16 -0.84
CA TYR A 501 -10.70 -0.78 -0.59
C TYR A 501 -11.70 -0.28 -1.64
N MET A 502 -11.50 -0.64 -2.91
CA MET A 502 -12.45 -0.31 -3.98
C MET A 502 -13.79 -1.02 -3.82
N ASP A 503 -13.79 -2.30 -3.46
CA ASP A 503 -15.01 -3.05 -3.17
C ASP A 503 -15.74 -2.46 -1.97
N SER A 504 -15.03 -2.03 -0.92
CA SER A 504 -15.65 -1.40 0.26
C SER A 504 -16.36 -0.10 -0.08
N ILE A 505 -15.94 0.53 -1.17
CA ILE A 505 -16.50 1.79 -1.66
C ILE A 505 -17.69 1.54 -2.58
N ARG A 506 -17.54 0.61 -3.53
CA ARG A 506 -18.51 0.38 -4.61
C ARG A 506 -19.59 -0.63 -4.24
N ARG A 507 -19.19 -1.70 -3.55
CA ARG A 507 -19.95 -2.93 -3.36
C ARG A 507 -19.54 -3.60 -2.05
N SER A 508 -19.85 -2.95 -0.92
CA SER A 508 -19.41 -3.42 0.40
C SER A 508 -19.91 -4.82 0.74
N GLU A 509 -20.98 -5.28 0.09
CA GLU A 509 -21.50 -6.65 0.18
C GLU A 509 -20.52 -7.72 -0.33
N LEU A 510 -19.53 -7.36 -1.16
CA LEU A 510 -18.50 -8.27 -1.67
C LEU A 510 -17.36 -8.54 -0.67
N ILE A 511 -17.35 -7.86 0.49
CA ILE A 511 -16.37 -8.06 1.55
C ILE A 511 -16.99 -8.89 2.67
N SER A 512 -17.01 -10.20 2.48
CA SER A 512 -17.47 -11.13 3.51
C SER A 512 -16.41 -11.32 4.61
N ALA A 513 -16.85 -11.83 5.76
CA ALA A 513 -15.94 -12.23 6.84
C ALA A 513 -14.97 -13.32 6.36
N GLU A 514 -15.40 -14.24 5.51
CA GLU A 514 -14.58 -15.30 4.93
C GLU A 514 -13.43 -14.73 4.08
N ARG A 515 -13.72 -13.72 3.25
CA ARG A 515 -12.69 -13.07 2.42
C ARG A 515 -11.65 -12.34 3.27
N LEU A 516 -12.06 -11.74 4.39
CA LEU A 516 -11.14 -11.10 5.36
C LEU A 516 -10.36 -12.11 6.20
N ARG A 517 -10.95 -13.28 6.53
CA ARG A 517 -10.20 -14.39 7.14
C ARG A 517 -9.13 -14.90 6.18
N ALA A 518 -9.44 -14.91 4.89
CA ALA A 518 -8.54 -15.36 3.85
C ALA A 518 -7.33 -14.48 3.64
N ASN A 519 -7.57 -13.18 3.55
CA ASN A 519 -6.55 -12.18 3.51
C ASN A 519 -6.85 -11.12 4.59
N PRO A 520 -6.19 -11.19 5.76
CA PRO A 520 -6.41 -10.23 6.84
C PRO A 520 -5.71 -8.88 6.60
N THR A 521 -4.88 -8.74 5.56
CA THR A 521 -4.07 -7.53 5.36
C THR A 521 -4.86 -6.23 5.09
N PRO A 522 -6.08 -6.23 4.50
CA PRO A 522 -6.92 -5.03 4.42
C PRO A 522 -7.34 -4.51 5.81
N CYS A 523 -7.40 -5.38 6.82
CA CYS A 523 -7.75 -5.00 8.19
C CYS A 523 -6.68 -4.11 8.87
N PHE A 524 -5.50 -3.97 8.27
CA PHE A 524 -4.43 -3.09 8.79
C PHE A 524 -4.65 -1.62 8.43
N ALA A 525 -5.57 -1.30 7.51
CA ALA A 525 -6.01 0.06 7.23
C ALA A 525 -7.54 0.17 7.32
N PRO A 526 -8.10 0.07 8.55
CA PRO A 526 -9.55 0.01 8.78
C PRO A 526 -10.30 1.24 8.27
N GLN A 527 -9.63 2.38 8.11
CA GLN A 527 -10.21 3.62 7.58
C GLN A 527 -10.73 3.49 6.12
N TYR A 528 -10.30 2.46 5.38
CA TYR A 528 -10.74 2.21 4.01
C TYR A 528 -11.83 1.12 3.92
N LEU A 529 -12.26 0.58 5.06
CA LEU A 529 -13.27 -0.46 5.15
C LEU A 529 -14.61 0.08 5.65
N SER A 530 -15.70 -0.62 5.33
CA SER A 530 -17.02 -0.33 5.89
C SER A 530 -17.04 -0.65 7.39
N ALA A 531 -17.96 -0.03 8.13
CA ALA A 531 -18.10 -0.30 9.57
C ALA A 531 -18.31 -1.80 9.87
N GLN A 532 -19.08 -2.50 9.03
CA GLN A 532 -19.29 -3.94 9.15
C GLN A 532 -17.99 -4.74 8.91
N SER A 533 -17.22 -4.37 7.88
CA SER A 533 -15.93 -5.02 7.61
C SER A 533 -14.91 -4.78 8.72
N VAL A 534 -14.90 -3.59 9.33
CA VAL A 534 -14.07 -3.30 10.52
C VAL A 534 -14.46 -4.18 11.70
N GLN A 535 -15.76 -4.36 11.98
CA GLN A 535 -16.23 -5.27 13.03
C GLN A 535 -15.81 -6.72 12.75
N ASN A 536 -15.92 -7.16 11.49
CA ASN A 536 -15.45 -8.49 11.08
C ASN A 536 -13.95 -8.64 11.35
N CYS A 537 -13.12 -7.66 10.97
CA CYS A 537 -11.68 -7.66 11.26
C CYS A 537 -11.38 -7.81 12.75
N GLN A 538 -12.06 -7.05 13.61
CA GLN A 538 -11.90 -7.15 15.07
C GLN A 538 -12.27 -8.54 15.59
N HIS A 539 -13.39 -9.11 15.13
CA HIS A 539 -13.80 -10.45 15.51
C HIS A 539 -12.78 -11.50 15.05
N ILE A 540 -12.27 -11.37 13.83
CA ILE A 540 -11.29 -12.29 13.24
C ILE A 540 -9.97 -12.29 14.03
N PHE A 541 -9.45 -11.11 14.40
CA PHE A 541 -8.23 -11.05 15.21
C PHE A 541 -8.45 -11.58 16.63
N LYS A 542 -9.56 -11.22 17.28
CA LYS A 542 -9.90 -11.72 18.63
C LYS A 542 -10.11 -13.23 18.66
N ALA A 543 -10.77 -13.79 17.64
CA ALA A 543 -10.96 -15.22 17.49
C ALA A 543 -9.72 -15.95 16.94
N GLN A 544 -8.67 -15.21 16.55
CA GLN A 544 -7.47 -15.72 15.90
C GLN A 544 -7.82 -16.58 14.67
N SER A 545 -8.84 -16.13 13.92
CA SER A 545 -9.51 -16.91 12.87
C SER A 545 -9.06 -16.56 11.44
N PHE A 546 -7.82 -16.09 11.25
CA PHE A 546 -7.29 -15.66 9.94
C PHE A 546 -6.17 -16.56 9.39
N ASN A 547 -5.87 -16.42 8.09
CA ASN A 547 -4.75 -17.10 7.44
C ASN A 547 -3.41 -16.46 7.84
N PRO A 548 -2.51 -17.20 8.52
CA PRO A 548 -1.24 -16.66 8.97
C PRO A 548 -0.20 -16.51 7.85
N LEU A 549 -0.42 -17.12 6.68
CA LEU A 549 0.48 -16.99 5.52
C LEU A 549 0.51 -15.55 5.01
N TYR A 550 -0.66 -14.96 4.74
CA TYR A 550 -0.77 -13.57 4.28
C TYR A 550 -0.25 -12.58 5.32
N PHE A 551 -0.45 -12.86 6.61
CA PHE A 551 0.19 -12.10 7.68
C PHE A 551 1.72 -12.19 7.61
N LYS A 552 2.27 -13.40 7.49
CA LYS A 552 3.72 -13.66 7.47
C LYS A 552 4.40 -13.00 6.27
N ASP A 553 3.78 -13.08 5.10
CA ASP A 553 4.26 -12.41 3.89
C ASP A 553 4.21 -10.89 4.08
N TYR A 554 3.11 -10.37 4.61
CA TYR A 554 2.96 -8.95 4.88
C TYR A 554 4.04 -8.40 5.82
N ILE A 555 4.21 -8.99 7.01
CA ILE A 555 5.19 -8.49 8.00
C ILE A 555 6.64 -8.65 7.52
N ARG A 556 6.96 -9.68 6.73
CA ARG A 556 8.29 -9.84 6.11
C ARG A 556 8.60 -8.78 5.06
N SER A 557 7.57 -8.26 4.40
CA SER A 557 7.70 -7.18 3.42
C SER A 557 7.78 -5.79 4.08
N VAL A 558 6.82 -5.44 4.94
CA VAL A 558 6.75 -4.08 5.49
C VAL A 558 7.64 -3.85 6.71
N ARG A 559 8.04 -4.93 7.39
CA ARG A 559 8.83 -4.99 8.65
C ARG A 559 8.18 -4.31 9.86
N LEU A 560 7.50 -3.18 9.69
CA LEU A 560 6.69 -2.48 10.69
C LEU A 560 5.21 -2.59 10.30
N LEU A 561 4.44 -3.37 11.06
CA LEU A 561 3.00 -3.49 10.90
C LEU A 561 2.29 -2.55 11.87
N SER A 562 1.38 -1.76 11.32
CA SER A 562 0.51 -0.85 12.07
C SER A 562 -0.94 -1.08 11.66
N ILE A 563 -1.87 -0.87 12.59
CA ILE A 563 -3.31 -0.80 12.30
C ILE A 563 -3.71 0.67 12.33
N GLY A 564 -4.08 1.19 11.16
CA GLY A 564 -4.15 2.64 10.95
C GLY A 564 -2.77 3.26 11.22
N ASN A 565 -2.72 4.21 12.15
CA ASN A 565 -1.47 4.86 12.57
C ASN A 565 -0.84 4.22 13.81
N SER A 566 -1.50 3.25 14.45
CA SER A 566 -1.04 2.62 15.69
C SER A 566 -0.05 1.48 15.39
N PRO A 567 1.23 1.58 15.80
CA PRO A 567 2.20 0.52 15.58
C PRO A 567 1.82 -0.72 16.41
N CYS A 568 1.87 -1.91 15.79
CA CYS A 568 1.54 -3.17 16.47
C CYS A 568 2.77 -4.08 16.59
N LEU A 569 3.43 -4.40 15.47
CA LEU A 569 4.49 -5.42 15.42
C LEU A 569 5.67 -4.94 14.59
N TYR A 570 6.87 -5.32 15.03
CA TYR A 570 8.11 -5.10 14.30
C TYR A 570 8.85 -6.43 14.11
N LEU A 571 9.29 -6.69 12.88
CA LEU A 571 10.13 -7.84 12.53
C LEU A 571 11.54 -7.34 12.18
N ASN A 572 12.52 -7.70 13.00
CA ASN A 572 13.90 -7.26 12.79
C ASN A 572 14.59 -8.01 11.63
N ALA A 573 15.84 -7.64 11.34
CA ALA A 573 16.65 -8.25 10.28
C ALA A 573 16.94 -9.74 10.52
N GLN A 574 16.94 -10.18 11.78
CA GLN A 574 17.13 -11.57 12.23
C GLN A 574 15.83 -12.38 12.23
N GLU A 575 14.75 -11.86 11.64
CA GLU A 575 13.40 -12.45 11.65
C GLU A 575 12.81 -12.66 13.06
N GLN A 576 13.25 -11.89 14.06
CA GLN A 576 12.65 -11.89 15.39
C GLN A 576 11.55 -10.83 15.46
N LEU A 577 10.40 -11.25 15.99
CA LEU A 577 9.22 -10.42 16.11
C LEU A 577 9.18 -9.75 17.49
N SER A 578 8.75 -8.49 17.54
CA SER A 578 8.56 -7.72 18.78
C SER A 578 7.25 -6.95 18.71
N GLY A 579 6.61 -6.76 19.87
CA GLY A 579 5.38 -5.98 20.03
C GLY A 579 5.64 -4.56 20.50
N PHE A 580 4.74 -3.66 20.13
CA PHE A 580 4.63 -2.30 20.63
C PHE A 580 3.55 -2.18 21.71
N ASP A 581 3.63 -1.17 22.56
CA ASP A 581 2.58 -0.88 23.55
C ASP A 581 1.40 -0.15 22.89
N SER A 582 0.56 -0.92 22.20
CA SER A 582 -0.56 -0.40 21.42
C SER A 582 -1.86 -0.44 22.21
N LYS A 583 -2.64 0.64 22.13
CA LYS A 583 -4.00 0.70 22.71
C LYS A 583 -5.08 0.23 21.74
N GLU A 584 -4.72 -0.06 20.49
CA GLU A 584 -5.66 -0.52 19.47
C GLU A 584 -6.06 -1.98 19.74
N PRO A 585 -7.35 -2.29 19.99
CA PRO A 585 -7.78 -3.65 20.35
C PRO A 585 -7.39 -4.71 19.31
N ALA A 586 -7.41 -4.34 18.03
CA ALA A 586 -6.97 -5.21 16.94
C ALA A 586 -5.45 -5.47 16.97
N CYS A 587 -4.62 -4.48 17.35
CA CYS A 587 -3.19 -4.68 17.54
C CYS A 587 -2.93 -5.66 18.70
N LEU A 588 -3.60 -5.48 19.84
CA LEU A 588 -3.44 -6.34 21.02
C LEU A 588 -3.78 -7.80 20.70
N ALA A 589 -4.92 -8.05 20.05
CA ALA A 589 -5.30 -9.39 19.64
C ALA A 589 -4.31 -10.03 18.65
N LEU A 590 -3.76 -9.22 17.74
CA LEU A 590 -2.74 -9.67 16.79
C LEU A 590 -1.39 -9.99 17.48
N GLN A 591 -0.99 -9.18 18.47
CA GLN A 591 0.20 -9.40 19.29
C GLN A 591 0.07 -10.65 20.16
N ASP A 592 -1.07 -10.85 20.82
CA ASP A 592 -1.39 -12.07 21.58
C ASP A 592 -1.19 -13.31 20.72
N TRP A 593 -1.69 -13.27 19.49
CA TRP A 593 -1.50 -14.35 18.54
C TRP A 593 -0.04 -14.50 18.09
N ALA A 594 0.60 -13.43 17.65
CA ALA A 594 1.91 -13.50 16.99
C ALA A 594 3.08 -13.74 17.95
N LEU A 595 3.03 -13.17 19.16
CA LEU A 595 4.11 -13.23 20.14
C LEU A 595 3.95 -14.39 21.13
N TYR A 596 2.71 -14.78 21.44
CA TYR A 596 2.43 -15.77 22.48
C TYR A 596 1.73 -17.02 21.95
N THR A 597 1.30 -17.02 20.68
CA THR A 597 0.52 -18.10 20.07
C THR A 597 1.06 -18.64 18.73
N PRO A 598 2.38 -18.70 18.42
CA PRO A 598 2.80 -19.67 17.41
C PRO A 598 2.50 -21.09 17.93
N PRO A 599 2.35 -22.11 17.04
CA PRO A 599 2.41 -23.49 17.51
C PRO A 599 3.72 -23.61 18.30
N LYS A 600 3.65 -24.09 19.54
CA LYS A 600 4.84 -24.37 20.36
C LYS A 600 5.85 -25.06 19.44
N GLU A 601 6.94 -24.37 19.08
CA GLU A 601 8.01 -25.02 18.35
C GLU A 601 8.44 -26.21 19.21
N LEU A 602 8.55 -27.38 18.58
CA LEU A 602 9.06 -28.55 19.27
C LEU A 602 10.44 -28.19 19.79
N THR A 603 10.58 -28.12 21.11
CA THR A 603 11.89 -28.00 21.75
C THR A 603 12.62 -29.31 21.50
N LEU A 604 13.56 -29.30 20.55
CA LEU A 604 14.33 -30.47 20.16
C LEU A 604 15.53 -30.65 21.11
N PRO A 605 15.93 -31.90 21.43
CA PRO A 605 17.12 -32.16 22.23
C PRO A 605 18.37 -31.56 21.57
N ALA A 606 19.24 -30.91 22.35
CA ALA A 606 20.49 -30.34 21.82
C ALA A 606 21.38 -31.40 21.13
N VAL A 607 21.41 -32.61 21.70
CA VAL A 607 22.13 -33.77 21.14
C VAL A 607 21.58 -34.16 19.76
N PHE A 608 20.27 -34.06 19.54
CA PHE A 608 19.67 -34.34 18.25
C PHE A 608 20.15 -33.34 17.19
N LEU A 609 20.08 -32.04 17.51
CA LEU A 609 20.48 -30.96 16.60
C LEU A 609 21.98 -31.00 16.28
N GLN A 610 22.84 -31.25 17.27
CA GLN A 610 24.29 -31.34 17.07
C GLN A 610 24.69 -32.48 16.13
N ASN A 611 24.10 -33.68 16.30
CA ASN A 611 24.37 -34.80 15.40
C ASN A 611 23.85 -34.52 13.98
N LEU A 612 22.66 -33.91 13.85
CA LEU A 612 22.12 -33.53 12.55
C LEU A 612 22.98 -32.49 11.83
N ASP A 613 23.48 -31.50 12.55
CA ASP A 613 24.32 -30.45 11.98
C ASP A 613 25.66 -30.99 11.50
N SER A 614 26.26 -31.89 12.28
CA SER A 614 27.46 -32.65 11.89
C SER A 614 27.23 -33.45 10.61
N MET A 615 26.14 -34.23 10.54
CA MET A 615 25.82 -35.02 9.34
C MET A 615 25.56 -34.13 8.13
N HIS A 616 24.78 -33.05 8.30
CA HIS A 616 24.47 -32.12 7.22
C HIS A 616 25.73 -31.46 6.66
N THR A 617 26.63 -31.00 7.54
CA THR A 617 27.92 -30.40 7.15
C THR A 617 28.81 -31.39 6.40
N GLN A 618 28.92 -32.63 6.88
CA GLN A 618 29.71 -33.67 6.22
C GLN A 618 29.17 -33.99 4.82
N MET A 619 27.84 -34.05 4.67
CA MET A 619 27.19 -34.31 3.39
C MET A 619 27.33 -33.14 2.42
N GLN A 620 27.16 -31.90 2.88
CA GLN A 620 27.40 -30.71 2.05
C GLN A 620 28.84 -30.64 1.54
N HIS A 621 29.81 -30.93 2.40
CA HIS A 621 31.22 -30.96 2.01
C HIS A 621 31.50 -32.03 0.95
N ALA A 622 30.93 -33.23 1.12
CA ALA A 622 31.08 -34.32 0.16
C ALA A 622 30.40 -34.06 -1.19
N LEU A 623 29.32 -33.27 -1.21
CA LEU A 623 28.53 -32.97 -2.40
C LEU A 623 28.86 -31.64 -3.07
N GLN A 624 29.79 -30.84 -2.51
CA GLN A 624 30.08 -29.47 -2.95
C GLN A 624 30.42 -29.36 -4.45
N ASN A 625 31.01 -30.40 -5.04
CA ASN A 625 31.40 -30.46 -6.45
C ASN A 625 30.67 -31.56 -7.25
N ALA A 626 29.60 -32.14 -6.69
CA ALA A 626 28.87 -33.23 -7.33
C ALA A 626 27.97 -32.72 -8.47
N PRO A 627 27.91 -33.41 -9.63
CA PRO A 627 26.94 -33.10 -10.67
C PRO A 627 25.51 -33.38 -10.16
N CYS A 628 24.50 -32.66 -10.68
CA CYS A 628 23.11 -32.74 -10.20
C CYS A 628 22.42 -34.12 -10.36
N LYS A 629 23.13 -35.16 -10.82
CA LYS A 629 22.61 -36.52 -10.97
C LYS A 629 23.70 -37.51 -10.56
N GLN A 630 23.36 -38.38 -9.59
CA GLN A 630 24.15 -39.49 -9.03
C GLN A 630 25.10 -39.10 -7.88
N ASN A 631 24.54 -39.03 -6.66
CA ASN A 631 25.29 -38.74 -5.43
C ASN A 631 25.79 -40.02 -4.73
N ALA A 632 25.22 -41.17 -5.06
CA ALA A 632 25.47 -42.46 -4.40
C ALA A 632 26.96 -42.83 -4.23
N PRO A 633 27.84 -42.68 -5.25
CA PRO A 633 29.24 -43.10 -5.12
C PRO A 633 30.04 -42.25 -4.13
N LEU A 634 29.70 -40.96 -4.02
CA LEU A 634 30.40 -39.99 -3.17
C LEU A 634 30.01 -40.12 -1.69
N LEU A 635 28.77 -40.58 -1.43
CA LEU A 635 28.24 -40.67 -0.07
C LEU A 635 28.45 -42.06 0.57
N LYS A 636 28.62 -43.12 -0.23
CA LYS A 636 28.82 -44.49 0.26
C LYS A 636 29.98 -44.65 1.27
N PRO A 637 31.14 -43.99 1.13
CA PRO A 637 32.22 -44.07 2.11
C PRO A 637 31.87 -43.46 3.49
N LEU A 638 30.95 -42.50 3.53
CA LEU A 638 30.54 -41.81 4.76
C LEU A 638 29.48 -42.60 5.54
N LEU A 639 28.87 -43.60 4.91
CA LEU A 639 27.70 -44.33 5.41
C LEU A 639 27.88 -44.87 6.85
N PRO A 640 28.99 -45.55 7.23
CA PRO A 640 29.14 -46.06 8.59
C PRO A 640 29.17 -44.96 9.66
N SER A 641 29.77 -43.80 9.33
CA SER A 641 29.82 -42.65 10.24
C SER A 641 28.45 -41.99 10.36
N LEU A 642 27.78 -41.77 9.22
CA LEU A 642 26.44 -41.17 9.18
C LEU A 642 25.40 -42.06 9.87
N GLU A 643 25.49 -43.40 9.73
CA GLU A 643 24.63 -44.35 10.41
C GLU A 643 24.74 -44.21 11.94
N GLN A 644 25.96 -44.21 12.47
CA GLN A 644 26.19 -44.07 13.91
C GLN A 644 25.68 -42.71 14.44
N GLN A 645 25.91 -41.62 13.68
CA GLN A 645 25.41 -40.30 14.06
C GLN A 645 23.88 -40.24 14.02
N ALA A 646 23.24 -40.86 13.02
CA ALA A 646 21.78 -40.95 12.92
C ALA A 646 21.18 -41.77 14.06
N GLN A 647 21.81 -42.89 14.44
CA GLN A 647 21.40 -43.72 15.57
C GLN A 647 21.41 -42.91 16.87
N ASN A 648 22.55 -42.24 17.16
CA ASN A 648 22.71 -41.39 18.35
C ASN A 648 21.70 -40.23 18.37
N ALA A 649 21.45 -39.61 17.22
CA ALA A 649 20.49 -38.54 17.08
C ALA A 649 19.07 -39.03 17.43
N LEU A 650 18.62 -40.12 16.81
CA LEU A 650 17.27 -40.64 17.01
C LEU A 650 17.05 -41.19 18.42
N GLU A 651 18.05 -41.77 19.07
CA GLU A 651 17.94 -42.23 20.46
C GLU A 651 17.70 -41.09 21.46
N SER A 652 18.18 -39.88 21.15
CA SER A 652 17.89 -38.70 21.97
C SER A 652 16.45 -38.19 21.82
N LEU A 653 15.73 -38.62 20.77
CA LEU A 653 14.34 -38.20 20.58
C LEU A 653 13.44 -38.88 21.62
N PRO A 654 12.54 -38.12 22.26
CA PRO A 654 11.62 -38.68 23.24
C PRO A 654 10.79 -39.84 22.67
N LEU A 655 10.50 -39.83 21.35
CA LEU A 655 9.78 -40.89 20.65
C LEU A 655 10.40 -42.29 20.88
N PHE A 656 11.73 -42.39 20.82
CA PHE A 656 12.46 -43.64 20.95
C PHE A 656 13.01 -43.85 22.35
N ALA A 657 13.43 -42.77 23.03
CA ALA A 657 13.96 -42.83 24.40
C ALA A 657 12.92 -43.41 25.39
N HIS A 658 11.65 -43.04 25.23
CA HIS A 658 10.58 -43.45 26.15
C HIS A 658 9.71 -44.59 25.59
N PHE A 659 10.11 -45.21 24.49
CA PHE A 659 9.36 -46.34 23.92
C PHE A 659 9.46 -47.55 24.86
N LYS A 660 8.31 -48.01 25.38
CA LYS A 660 8.28 -49.13 26.32
C LYS A 660 8.59 -50.45 25.61
N THR A 661 9.65 -51.13 26.04
CA THR A 661 10.03 -52.46 25.56
C THR A 661 9.87 -53.55 26.63
N LYS A 662 9.46 -53.18 27.85
CA LYS A 662 9.27 -54.09 28.99
C LYS A 662 7.82 -54.05 29.49
N LEU A 663 7.29 -55.20 29.90
CA LEU A 663 5.93 -55.33 30.43
C LEU A 663 5.90 -55.06 31.95
N GLU A 664 5.10 -54.07 32.39
CA GLU A 664 5.01 -53.65 33.81
C GLU A 664 3.91 -54.37 34.62
N LYS A 665 2.89 -54.99 33.98
CA LYS A 665 1.81 -55.73 34.66
C LYS A 665 1.44 -56.98 33.87
N TYR A 666 1.78 -58.16 34.39
CA TYR A 666 1.36 -59.46 33.85
C TYR A 666 1.01 -60.41 35.00
N ASP A 667 0.10 -59.99 35.88
CA ASP A 667 -0.35 -60.80 37.02
C ASP A 667 -1.81 -61.20 36.81
N LYS A 668 -2.06 -62.39 36.23
CA LYS A 668 -3.05 -63.33 36.82
C LYS A 668 -3.27 -64.66 36.12
N TYR A 669 -2.89 -64.87 34.86
CA TYR A 669 -3.21 -66.14 34.17
C TYR A 669 -2.17 -66.53 33.11
N SER A 670 -1.12 -67.25 33.52
CA SER A 670 -0.54 -68.43 32.84
C SER A 670 0.90 -68.66 33.30
N ASP A 671 1.27 -69.91 33.58
CA ASP A 671 2.66 -70.37 33.51
C ASP A 671 3.25 -69.99 32.14
N GLY A 672 4.23 -69.07 32.07
CA GLY A 672 4.66 -68.55 30.77
C GLY A 672 5.84 -67.58 30.78
N THR A 673 7.00 -67.99 31.30
CA THR A 673 8.28 -67.28 31.10
C THR A 673 8.62 -67.07 29.62
N ASN A 674 8.20 -67.97 28.72
CA ASN A 674 8.45 -67.88 27.29
C ASN A 674 7.63 -66.79 26.57
N LEU A 675 6.35 -66.58 26.93
CA LEU A 675 5.50 -65.62 26.23
C LEU A 675 5.94 -64.18 26.49
N LYS A 676 6.30 -63.86 27.75
CA LYS A 676 6.84 -62.54 28.12
C LYS A 676 8.11 -62.22 27.35
N GLN A 677 9.04 -63.17 27.22
CA GLN A 677 10.29 -62.97 26.49
C GLN A 677 10.08 -62.76 24.99
N VAL A 678 9.17 -63.52 24.38
CA VAL A 678 8.79 -63.35 22.96
C VAL A 678 8.22 -61.94 22.74
N MET A 679 7.31 -61.49 23.59
CA MET A 679 6.64 -60.19 23.46
C MET A 679 7.58 -58.99 23.68
N GLU A 680 8.46 -59.07 24.69
CA GLU A 680 9.50 -58.04 24.88
C GLU A 680 10.46 -58.03 23.69
N GLY A 681 10.77 -59.21 23.12
CA GLY A 681 11.55 -59.36 21.89
C GLY A 681 10.91 -58.69 20.67
N GLU A 682 9.60 -58.86 20.48
CA GLU A 682 8.84 -58.21 19.41
C GLU A 682 8.80 -56.69 19.55
N ALA A 683 8.65 -56.17 20.78
CA ALA A 683 8.66 -54.74 21.04
C ALA A 683 10.04 -54.10 20.78
N VAL A 684 11.11 -54.80 21.15
CA VAL A 684 12.49 -54.40 20.80
C VAL A 684 12.68 -54.41 19.29
N ALA A 685 12.18 -55.44 18.60
CA ALA A 685 12.22 -55.51 17.15
C ALA A 685 11.44 -54.35 16.51
N LEU A 686 10.23 -54.04 16.96
CA LEU A 686 9.41 -52.94 16.45
C LEU A 686 10.12 -51.59 16.63
N LYS A 687 10.66 -51.31 17.82
CA LYS A 687 11.45 -50.09 18.09
C LYS A 687 12.62 -49.98 17.12
N LYS A 688 13.37 -51.07 16.92
CA LYS A 688 14.52 -51.10 16.01
C LYS A 688 14.11 -50.82 14.57
N HIS A 689 13.01 -51.41 14.09
CA HIS A 689 12.52 -51.16 12.72
C HIS A 689 12.02 -49.72 12.54
N MET A 690 11.35 -49.14 13.54
CA MET A 690 10.97 -47.73 13.52
C MET A 690 12.20 -46.81 13.46
N GLN A 691 13.27 -47.13 14.20
CA GLN A 691 14.54 -46.40 14.12
C GLN A 691 15.17 -46.53 12.73
N THR A 692 15.27 -47.74 12.18
CA THR A 692 15.79 -47.95 10.82
C THR A 692 15.02 -47.15 9.77
N GLN A 693 13.69 -47.12 9.86
CA GLN A 693 12.86 -46.35 8.95
C GLN A 693 13.05 -44.83 9.13
N ALA A 694 13.23 -44.37 10.37
CA ALA A 694 13.56 -42.97 10.64
C ALA A 694 14.94 -42.57 10.11
N ILE A 695 15.95 -43.45 10.16
CA ILE A 695 17.27 -43.22 9.53
C ILE A 695 17.11 -43.07 8.01
N ILE A 696 16.33 -43.95 7.38
CA ILE A 696 16.03 -43.88 5.94
C ILE A 696 15.41 -42.53 5.57
N PHE A 697 14.43 -42.04 6.36
CA PHE A 697 13.80 -40.75 6.11
C PHE A 697 14.74 -39.58 6.35
N LEU A 698 15.57 -39.64 7.39
CA LEU A 698 16.58 -38.63 7.70
C LEU A 698 17.61 -38.52 6.57
N PHE A 699 18.14 -39.64 6.09
CA PHE A 699 19.08 -39.66 4.97
C PHE A 699 18.46 -39.09 3.70
N ALA A 700 17.20 -39.41 3.43
CA ALA A 700 16.54 -38.87 2.24
C ALA A 700 16.37 -37.34 2.28
N LEU A 701 16.05 -36.80 3.47
CA LEU A 701 15.96 -35.35 3.70
C LEU A 701 17.31 -34.66 3.64
N LEU A 702 18.31 -35.19 4.34
CA LEU A 702 19.65 -34.60 4.39
C LEU A 702 20.26 -34.57 2.99
N GLU A 703 20.15 -35.67 2.25
CA GLU A 703 20.69 -35.75 0.90
C GLU A 703 19.99 -34.78 -0.06
N GLY A 704 18.65 -34.73 -0.02
CA GLY A 704 17.85 -33.81 -0.82
C GLY A 704 18.17 -32.33 -0.56
N ASN A 705 18.62 -31.98 0.66
CA ASN A 705 18.97 -30.62 1.05
C ASN A 705 20.47 -30.30 1.02
N SER A 706 21.33 -31.30 0.82
CA SER A 706 22.78 -31.12 0.71
C SER A 706 23.28 -30.96 -0.72
N SER A 707 22.41 -31.11 -1.72
CA SER A 707 22.78 -30.99 -3.13
C SER A 707 23.04 -29.52 -3.52
N PRO A 708 24.14 -29.21 -4.23
CA PRO A 708 24.42 -27.86 -4.74
C PRO A 708 23.38 -27.35 -5.75
N CYS A 709 22.50 -28.22 -6.25
CA CYS A 709 21.46 -27.88 -7.22
C CYS A 709 20.16 -27.41 -6.55
N GLN A 710 20.10 -27.42 -5.21
CA GLN A 710 18.96 -26.95 -4.45
C GLN A 710 18.98 -25.42 -4.31
N LYS A 711 18.03 -24.74 -4.96
CA LYS A 711 17.98 -23.26 -4.96
C LYS A 711 17.67 -22.65 -3.58
N ASN A 712 17.02 -23.42 -2.69
CA ASN A 712 16.65 -23.00 -1.33
C ASN A 712 16.76 -24.22 -0.37
N PRO A 713 17.97 -24.57 0.10
CA PRO A 713 18.13 -25.67 1.07
C PRO A 713 17.51 -25.29 2.43
N LEU A 714 16.92 -26.28 3.11
CA LEU A 714 16.43 -26.10 4.47
C LEU A 714 17.60 -25.97 5.46
N SER A 715 17.41 -25.17 6.52
CA SER A 715 18.33 -25.15 7.65
C SER A 715 18.30 -26.47 8.42
N THR A 716 19.37 -26.80 9.16
CA THR A 716 19.43 -28.00 10.01
C THR A 716 18.23 -28.06 10.97
N GLN A 717 17.80 -26.93 11.54
CA GLN A 717 16.63 -26.85 12.42
C GLN A 717 15.32 -27.16 11.68
N GLU A 718 15.13 -26.66 10.46
CA GLU A 718 13.94 -26.98 9.65
C GLU A 718 13.90 -28.44 9.22
N ILE A 719 15.05 -29.04 8.86
CA ILE A 719 15.15 -30.47 8.56
C ILE A 719 14.76 -31.29 9.80
N ALA A 720 15.31 -30.94 10.96
CA ALA A 720 15.06 -31.58 12.24
C ALA A 720 13.57 -31.53 12.63
N GLN A 721 12.97 -30.34 12.56
CA GLN A 721 11.55 -30.15 12.84
C GLN A 721 10.65 -30.92 11.86
N THR A 722 11.02 -30.94 10.56
CA THR A 722 10.27 -31.66 9.52
C THR A 722 10.27 -33.16 9.79
N LEU A 723 11.45 -33.74 10.04
CA LEU A 723 11.56 -35.17 10.36
C LEU A 723 10.74 -35.52 11.60
N VAL A 724 10.89 -34.76 12.69
CA VAL A 724 10.18 -35.05 13.95
C VAL A 724 8.66 -34.95 13.77
N ARG A 725 8.15 -33.98 13.00
CA ARG A 725 6.72 -33.89 12.70
C ARG A 725 6.22 -35.11 11.91
N VAL A 726 6.98 -35.59 10.93
CA VAL A 726 6.63 -36.83 10.20
C VAL A 726 6.64 -38.04 11.15
N LEU A 727 7.68 -38.19 11.98
CA LEU A 727 7.78 -39.31 12.92
C LEU A 727 6.68 -39.27 13.98
N ASP A 728 6.34 -38.10 14.50
CA ASP A 728 5.23 -37.93 15.45
C ASP A 728 3.88 -38.24 14.78
N PHE A 729 3.65 -37.75 13.56
CA PHE A 729 2.43 -38.05 12.81
C PHE A 729 2.22 -39.56 12.65
N LEU A 730 3.29 -40.28 12.29
CA LEU A 730 3.26 -41.72 12.07
C LEU A 730 3.19 -42.51 13.39
N TYR A 731 4.13 -42.30 14.31
CA TYR A 731 4.43 -43.26 15.38
C TYR A 731 4.07 -42.80 16.79
N LYS A 732 3.73 -41.53 17.02
CA LYS A 732 3.36 -41.04 18.37
C LYS A 732 2.24 -41.86 19.04
N PRO A 733 1.22 -42.40 18.34
CA PRO A 733 0.22 -43.27 18.96
C PRO A 733 0.80 -44.56 19.55
N LEU A 734 1.89 -45.09 18.98
CA LEU A 734 2.55 -46.31 19.47
C LEU A 734 3.33 -46.05 20.77
N ARG A 735 3.61 -44.79 21.11
CA ARG A 735 4.37 -44.38 22.29
C ARG A 735 3.52 -44.17 23.53
N TYR A 736 2.32 -43.60 23.38
CA TYR A 736 1.50 -43.08 24.48
C TYR A 736 0.14 -43.77 24.56
N GLN A 737 0.07 -45.02 25.01
CA GLN A 737 -1.21 -45.57 25.47
C GLN A 737 -1.02 -46.39 26.75
N SER A 738 -1.66 -45.93 27.83
CA SER A 738 -1.82 -46.64 29.10
C SER A 738 -2.88 -47.75 29.03
N LEU A 739 -3.64 -47.81 27.93
CA LEU A 739 -4.69 -48.79 27.67
C LEU A 739 -4.21 -50.00 26.86
N LEU A 740 -3.01 -49.91 26.29
CA LEU A 740 -2.38 -50.97 25.52
C LEU A 740 -1.16 -51.45 26.29
N SER A 741 -1.15 -52.73 26.65
CA SER A 741 0.07 -53.39 27.10
C SER A 741 1.04 -53.47 25.91
N VAL A 742 2.34 -53.74 26.15
CA VAL A 742 3.35 -53.89 25.08
C VAL A 742 2.89 -54.85 23.97
N TYR A 743 2.03 -55.82 24.32
CA TYR A 743 1.29 -56.73 23.45
C TYR A 743 0.57 -56.02 22.29
N ASP A 744 -0.15 -54.94 22.57
CA ASP A 744 -1.12 -54.43 21.60
C ASP A 744 -0.46 -53.55 20.52
N ALA A 745 0.77 -53.06 20.71
CA ALA A 745 1.42 -52.21 19.69
C ALA A 745 2.02 -53.04 18.54
N SER A 746 2.73 -54.13 18.83
CA SER A 746 3.26 -55.04 17.79
C SER A 746 2.12 -55.79 17.12
N GLU A 747 1.18 -56.34 17.90
CA GLU A 747 0.02 -57.03 17.35
C GLU A 747 -0.86 -56.09 16.51
N TYR A 748 -1.05 -54.82 16.91
CA TYR A 748 -1.80 -53.84 16.10
C TYR A 748 -1.12 -53.54 14.76
N VAL A 749 0.20 -53.39 14.73
CA VAL A 749 0.94 -53.17 13.48
C VAL A 749 0.83 -54.39 12.57
N SER A 750 1.03 -55.60 13.11
CA SER A 750 0.93 -56.85 12.34
C SER A 750 -0.52 -57.15 11.91
N PHE A 751 -1.51 -56.87 12.75
CA PHE A 751 -2.94 -56.99 12.43
C PHE A 751 -3.33 -56.08 11.27
N LEU A 752 -2.95 -54.79 11.33
CA LEU A 752 -3.20 -53.84 10.26
C LEU A 752 -2.50 -54.25 8.95
N ALA A 753 -1.28 -54.79 9.04
CA ALA A 753 -0.55 -55.29 7.88
C ALA A 753 -1.21 -56.53 7.25
N HIS A 754 -1.75 -57.44 8.07
CA HIS A 754 -2.47 -58.62 7.59
C HIS A 754 -3.74 -58.21 6.82
N ARG A 755 -4.48 -57.26 7.37
CA ARG A 755 -5.76 -56.82 6.82
C ARG A 755 -5.64 -55.94 5.57
N ALA A 756 -4.52 -55.23 5.41
CA ALA A 756 -4.19 -54.52 4.18
C ALA A 756 -4.05 -55.47 2.97
N LYS A 757 -3.87 -56.77 3.20
CA LYS A 757 -3.83 -57.82 2.17
C LYS A 757 -5.23 -58.19 1.65
N ASP A 758 -6.26 -58.01 2.49
CA ASP A 758 -7.66 -58.36 2.19
C ASP A 758 -8.45 -57.20 1.54
N ARG A 759 -7.94 -55.96 1.63
CA ARG A 759 -8.51 -54.80 0.91
C ARG A 759 -7.63 -54.42 -0.29
N PRO A 760 -8.16 -54.43 -1.54
CA PRO A 760 -7.35 -54.14 -2.71
C PRO A 760 -6.81 -52.69 -2.69
N GLN A 761 -5.57 -52.51 -3.15
CA GLN A 761 -4.90 -51.21 -3.36
C GLN A 761 -5.77 -50.16 -4.09
N ALA A 762 -6.77 -50.60 -4.84
CA ALA A 762 -7.75 -49.75 -5.53
C ALA A 762 -8.62 -48.89 -4.58
N GLN A 763 -8.99 -49.37 -3.39
CA GLN A 763 -9.76 -48.57 -2.42
C GLN A 763 -8.92 -47.43 -1.83
N TRP A 764 -7.64 -47.69 -1.57
CA TRP A 764 -6.68 -46.71 -1.09
C TRP A 764 -6.38 -45.63 -2.12
N ALA A 765 -6.36 -45.98 -3.40
CA ALA A 765 -6.11 -45.03 -4.48
C ALA A 765 -7.14 -43.89 -4.48
N HIS A 766 -8.41 -44.17 -4.18
CA HIS A 766 -9.45 -43.13 -4.07
C HIS A 766 -9.26 -42.22 -2.85
N VAL A 767 -8.91 -42.78 -1.70
CA VAL A 767 -8.68 -42.02 -0.45
C VAL A 767 -7.40 -41.18 -0.51
N LEU A 768 -6.39 -41.67 -1.23
CA LEU A 768 -5.10 -41.00 -1.42
C LEU A 768 -5.08 -40.05 -2.63
N ALA A 769 -6.05 -40.14 -3.55
CA ALA A 769 -6.17 -39.25 -4.70
C ALA A 769 -6.18 -37.74 -4.36
N PRO A 770 -6.82 -37.28 -3.26
CA PRO A 770 -6.76 -35.88 -2.83
C PRO A 770 -5.34 -35.37 -2.56
N LEU A 771 -4.40 -36.23 -2.12
CA LEU A 771 -2.99 -35.83 -1.93
C LEU A 771 -2.31 -35.41 -3.25
N MET A 772 -2.84 -35.84 -4.38
CA MET A 772 -2.32 -35.54 -5.71
C MET A 772 -2.91 -34.26 -6.32
N ASP A 773 -3.94 -33.68 -5.73
CA ASP A 773 -4.61 -32.46 -6.19
C ASP A 773 -4.46 -31.33 -5.16
N ALA A 774 -3.27 -30.74 -5.11
CA ALA A 774 -2.92 -29.68 -4.15
C ALA A 774 -3.83 -28.44 -4.23
N HIS A 775 -4.45 -28.20 -5.40
CA HIS A 775 -5.29 -27.02 -5.65
C HIS A 775 -6.58 -27.04 -4.81
N LYS A 776 -7.13 -28.22 -4.51
CA LYS A 776 -8.31 -28.35 -3.62
C LYS A 776 -8.08 -27.80 -2.22
N PHE A 777 -6.84 -27.77 -1.74
CA PHE A 777 -6.50 -27.35 -0.38
C PHE A 777 -5.96 -25.92 -0.28
N GLU A 778 -5.39 -25.39 -1.37
CA GLU A 778 -4.91 -24.00 -1.44
C GLU A 778 -6.04 -22.98 -1.62
N GLU A 779 -7.18 -23.36 -2.22
CA GLU A 779 -8.27 -22.41 -2.51
C GLU A 779 -9.35 -22.31 -1.41
N ASN A 780 -9.50 -23.28 -0.49
CA ASN A 780 -10.74 -23.43 0.32
C ASN A 780 -10.60 -23.62 1.86
N SER A 781 -9.55 -23.17 2.55
CA SER A 781 -9.41 -23.45 4.01
C SER A 781 -9.21 -22.21 4.89
N TYR A 782 -10.28 -21.42 5.07
CA TYR A 782 -10.26 -20.16 5.81
C TYR A 782 -11.02 -20.22 7.15
N ASN A 783 -10.32 -20.68 8.20
CA ASN A 783 -10.73 -20.48 9.60
C ASN A 783 -9.55 -20.64 10.59
N GLY A 784 -8.61 -19.69 10.57
CA GLY A 784 -7.69 -19.48 11.70
C GLY A 784 -6.62 -20.51 12.00
N LYS A 785 -6.14 -20.46 13.25
CA LYS A 785 -5.14 -21.37 13.84
C LYS A 785 -5.42 -22.85 13.56
N ARG A 786 -6.70 -23.27 13.54
CA ARG A 786 -7.10 -24.67 13.29
C ARG A 786 -6.95 -25.08 11.83
N ALA A 787 -7.39 -24.24 10.89
CA ALA A 787 -7.22 -24.50 9.46
C ALA A 787 -5.74 -24.47 9.04
N TYR A 788 -4.95 -23.56 9.62
CA TYR A 788 -3.51 -23.55 9.39
C TYR A 788 -2.82 -24.80 9.96
N ALA A 789 -3.15 -25.21 11.18
CA ALA A 789 -2.63 -26.45 11.76
C ALA A 789 -3.00 -27.66 10.87
N LEU A 790 -4.25 -27.76 10.45
CA LEU A 790 -4.74 -28.79 9.54
C LEU A 790 -3.96 -28.82 8.20
N TYR A 791 -3.69 -27.65 7.61
CA TYR A 791 -2.90 -27.54 6.40
C TYR A 791 -1.42 -27.93 6.62
N GLN A 792 -0.83 -27.53 7.75
CA GLN A 792 0.51 -27.99 8.12
C GLN A 792 0.54 -29.51 8.25
N ASP A 793 -0.44 -30.11 8.92
CA ASP A 793 -0.52 -31.57 9.09
C ASP A 793 -0.83 -32.30 7.78
N TYR A 794 -1.59 -31.68 6.87
CA TYR A 794 -1.76 -32.17 5.49
C TYR A 794 -0.43 -32.20 4.73
N LYS A 795 0.38 -31.13 4.81
CA LYS A 795 1.73 -31.12 4.21
C LYS A 795 2.63 -32.18 4.83
N ILE A 796 2.54 -32.40 6.14
CA ILE A 796 3.26 -33.49 6.82
C ILE A 796 2.77 -34.86 6.35
N ALA A 797 1.45 -35.06 6.19
CA ALA A 797 0.88 -36.31 5.69
C ALA A 797 1.30 -36.58 4.22
N LEU A 798 1.33 -35.56 3.37
CA LEU A 798 1.83 -35.65 2.00
C LEU A 798 3.33 -36.00 1.97
N LEU A 799 4.14 -35.34 2.79
CA LEU A 799 5.56 -35.63 2.89
C LEU A 799 5.80 -37.05 3.43
N ALA A 800 5.05 -37.47 4.46
CA ALA A 800 5.08 -38.82 4.99
C ALA A 800 4.71 -39.85 3.92
N TYR A 801 3.69 -39.57 3.09
CA TYR A 801 3.33 -40.42 1.95
C TYR A 801 4.48 -40.54 0.95
N GLN A 802 5.11 -39.42 0.57
CA GLN A 802 6.26 -39.40 -0.33
C GLN A 802 7.44 -40.18 0.24
N MET A 803 7.72 -40.03 1.53
CA MET A 803 8.77 -40.77 2.24
C MET A 803 8.51 -42.27 2.28
N VAL A 804 7.31 -42.68 2.71
CA VAL A 804 6.90 -44.10 2.81
C VAL A 804 6.92 -44.78 1.44
N ARG A 805 6.61 -44.04 0.36
CA ARG A 805 6.60 -44.52 -1.01
C ARG A 805 7.92 -44.36 -1.74
N ALA A 806 8.94 -43.78 -1.11
CA ALA A 806 10.23 -43.46 -1.72
C ALA A 806 10.12 -42.63 -3.01
N ILE A 807 9.22 -41.65 -3.03
CA ILE A 807 8.99 -40.77 -4.18
C ILE A 807 10.07 -39.67 -4.18
N PRO A 808 10.88 -39.54 -5.24
CA PRO A 808 11.85 -38.44 -5.36
C PRO A 808 11.13 -37.10 -5.47
N THR A 809 11.62 -36.09 -4.75
CA THR A 809 11.10 -34.72 -4.83
C THR A 809 12.24 -33.71 -4.75
N LYS A 810 11.93 -32.41 -4.84
CA LYS A 810 12.94 -31.36 -4.58
C LYS A 810 13.49 -31.36 -3.15
N LEU A 811 12.85 -32.05 -2.21
CA LEU A 811 13.28 -32.14 -0.81
C LEU A 811 13.84 -33.52 -0.42
N LEU A 812 13.62 -34.54 -1.25
CA LEU A 812 13.93 -35.93 -0.96
C LEU A 812 14.78 -36.51 -2.09
N SER A 813 16.02 -36.88 -1.77
CA SER A 813 16.86 -37.76 -2.60
C SER A 813 16.94 -39.13 -1.94
N TRP A 814 17.17 -40.19 -2.70
CA TRP A 814 17.08 -41.57 -2.17
C TRP A 814 18.36 -42.38 -2.35
N ASP A 815 19.44 -41.81 -2.88
CA ASP A 815 20.67 -42.54 -3.18
C ASP A 815 21.33 -43.07 -1.90
N LEU A 816 21.50 -42.20 -0.90
CA LEU A 816 22.09 -42.56 0.40
C LEU A 816 21.18 -43.53 1.17
N ALA A 817 19.87 -43.27 1.15
CA ALA A 817 18.88 -44.14 1.78
C ALA A 817 18.83 -45.55 1.13
N THR A 818 19.09 -45.64 -0.17
CA THR A 818 19.16 -46.91 -0.91
C THR A 818 20.48 -47.63 -0.60
N ALA A 819 21.61 -46.92 -0.63
CA ALA A 819 22.91 -47.47 -0.24
C ALA A 819 22.91 -48.02 1.19
N PHE A 820 22.23 -47.32 2.12
CA PHE A 820 22.02 -47.80 3.49
C PHE A 820 21.28 -49.14 3.52
N LYS A 821 20.16 -49.27 2.79
CA LYS A 821 19.39 -50.52 2.70
C LYS A 821 20.21 -51.68 2.12
N GLU A 822 21.10 -51.40 1.17
CA GLU A 822 21.96 -52.41 0.52
C GLU A 822 23.17 -52.84 1.36
N SER A 823 23.59 -52.02 2.34
CA SER A 823 24.84 -52.22 3.08
C SER A 823 24.84 -53.36 4.12
N ASN A 824 23.72 -54.08 4.29
CA ASN A 824 23.56 -55.18 5.25
C ASN A 824 23.88 -54.85 6.73
N SER A 825 24.10 -53.58 7.10
CA SER A 825 24.50 -53.17 8.46
C SER A 825 23.43 -53.43 9.53
N LEU A 826 22.17 -53.58 9.12
CA LEU A 826 21.07 -54.04 9.96
C LEU A 826 20.44 -55.28 9.32
N GLY A 827 20.78 -56.47 9.84
CA GLY A 827 20.38 -57.80 9.34
C GLY A 827 18.93 -57.93 8.85
N CYS A 828 18.68 -57.48 7.62
CA CYS A 828 17.44 -57.63 6.87
C CYS A 828 17.57 -58.74 5.81
N GLN A 829 18.45 -59.73 6.05
CA GLN A 829 18.36 -61.04 5.45
C GLN A 829 18.01 -62.04 6.54
N VAL A 830 16.76 -62.52 6.50
CA VAL A 830 16.37 -63.77 7.16
C VAL A 830 17.25 -64.87 6.58
N ARG A 831 18.24 -65.36 7.34
CA ARG A 831 18.85 -66.66 7.04
C ARG A 831 17.77 -67.72 7.27
N GLN A 832 17.49 -68.50 6.23
CA GLN A 832 16.41 -69.46 6.18
C GLN A 832 16.71 -70.79 6.91
N THR A 833 17.73 -70.86 7.77
CA THR A 833 18.19 -72.12 8.36
C THR A 833 18.79 -71.89 9.75
N ASP A 834 17.97 -72.09 10.78
CA ASP A 834 18.36 -72.77 12.02
C ASP A 834 17.07 -73.33 12.66
N PRO A 835 16.92 -74.65 12.83
CA PRO A 835 15.69 -75.26 13.31
C PRO A 835 15.60 -75.11 14.83
N LEU A 836 14.76 -74.19 15.30
CA LEU A 836 14.22 -74.23 16.66
C LEU A 836 12.89 -75.00 16.62
N ASP A 837 12.97 -76.26 17.02
CA ASP A 837 11.86 -77.17 17.22
C ASP A 837 10.96 -76.67 18.37
N LEU A 838 9.75 -76.23 18.02
CA LEU A 838 8.63 -76.02 18.94
C LEU A 838 7.35 -76.59 18.30
N SER A 839 7.32 -77.91 18.22
CA SER A 839 6.12 -78.70 17.95
C SER A 839 5.17 -78.71 19.16
N THR A 840 4.31 -77.69 19.30
CA THR A 840 2.98 -77.84 19.95
C THR A 840 2.05 -76.64 19.70
N ALA A 841 1.16 -76.83 18.71
CA ALA A 841 -0.22 -76.33 18.61
C ALA A 841 -0.58 -74.93 19.16
N SER A 842 -0.22 -73.85 18.44
CA SER A 842 -1.08 -72.65 18.20
C SER A 842 -0.43 -71.58 17.31
N LEU A 843 0.89 -71.59 17.13
CA LEU A 843 1.64 -70.57 16.36
C LEU A 843 1.75 -70.85 14.84
N ALA A 844 1.38 -72.04 14.37
CA ALA A 844 1.46 -72.39 12.95
C ALA A 844 0.45 -71.64 12.04
N ARG A 845 -0.53 -70.90 12.60
CA ARG A 845 -1.41 -70.00 11.82
C ARG A 845 -0.82 -68.60 11.60
N LEU A 846 0.22 -68.21 12.34
CA LEU A 846 0.90 -66.91 12.21
C LEU A 846 2.13 -66.96 11.29
N LEU A 847 2.68 -68.14 11.02
CA LEU A 847 3.97 -68.30 10.32
C LEU A 847 3.83 -68.49 8.80
N LYS A 848 3.36 -67.43 8.14
CA LYS A 848 3.84 -66.98 6.83
C LYS A 848 4.03 -65.47 6.90
N GLN A 849 4.85 -65.01 7.85
CA GLN A 849 5.08 -63.59 8.06
C GLN A 849 5.93 -63.01 6.91
N PRO A 850 5.48 -61.93 6.24
CA PRO A 850 6.34 -61.10 5.42
C PRO A 850 7.33 -60.32 6.30
N SER A 851 8.36 -59.75 5.66
CA SER A 851 9.35 -58.89 6.35
C SER A 851 8.69 -57.82 7.23
N PRO A 852 9.16 -57.59 8.47
CA PRO A 852 8.62 -56.55 9.36
C PRO A 852 8.69 -55.13 8.77
N SER A 853 9.58 -54.89 7.81
CA SER A 853 9.65 -53.64 7.05
C SER A 853 8.42 -53.37 6.17
N GLY A 854 7.72 -54.43 5.75
CA GLY A 854 6.44 -54.32 5.04
C GLY A 854 5.32 -53.85 5.95
N GLU A 855 5.26 -54.36 7.18
CA GLU A 855 4.17 -54.09 8.13
C GLU A 855 4.13 -52.62 8.55
N LEU A 856 5.29 -52.03 8.86
CA LEU A 856 5.43 -50.60 9.18
C LEU A 856 5.06 -49.68 8.01
N LYS A 857 5.35 -50.08 6.78
CA LYS A 857 4.95 -49.33 5.57
C LYS A 857 3.42 -49.28 5.44
N PHE A 858 2.73 -50.39 5.68
CA PHE A 858 1.27 -50.44 5.63
C PHE A 858 0.64 -49.65 6.78
N PHE A 859 1.17 -49.79 8.00
CA PHE A 859 0.77 -48.98 9.14
C PHE A 859 0.85 -47.48 8.83
N ALA A 860 1.96 -47.03 8.25
CA ALA A 860 2.14 -45.63 7.89
C ALA A 860 1.13 -45.15 6.84
N LEU A 861 0.85 -45.97 5.81
CA LEU A 861 -0.18 -45.66 4.81
C LEU A 861 -1.57 -45.59 5.43
N GLN A 862 -1.91 -46.49 6.35
CA GLN A 862 -3.18 -46.47 7.11
C GLN A 862 -3.35 -45.20 7.92
N ARG A 863 -2.31 -44.75 8.60
CA ARG A 863 -2.34 -43.49 9.35
C ARG A 863 -2.61 -42.29 8.43
N ILE A 864 -2.00 -42.27 7.26
CA ILE A 864 -2.22 -41.22 6.25
C ILE A 864 -3.66 -41.26 5.74
N ALA A 865 -4.19 -42.44 5.40
CA ALA A 865 -5.57 -42.57 4.92
C ALA A 865 -6.61 -42.19 6.00
N GLN A 866 -6.43 -42.62 7.25
CA GLN A 866 -7.31 -42.24 8.37
C GLN A 866 -7.38 -40.72 8.54
N PHE A 867 -6.24 -40.03 8.42
CA PHE A 867 -6.20 -38.57 8.45
C PHE A 867 -6.99 -37.96 7.28
N LEU A 868 -6.82 -38.49 6.06
CA LEU A 868 -7.51 -37.97 4.87
C LEU A 868 -9.03 -38.24 4.87
N GLU A 869 -9.47 -39.38 5.37
CA GLU A 869 -10.91 -39.68 5.53
C GLU A 869 -11.56 -38.75 6.55
N GLY A 870 -10.86 -38.45 7.66
CA GLY A 870 -11.35 -37.50 8.65
C GLY A 870 -11.36 -36.06 8.15
N LEU A 871 -10.46 -35.74 7.22
CA LEU A 871 -10.28 -34.39 6.66
C LEU A 871 -11.53 -33.87 5.96
N GLU A 872 -12.27 -34.73 5.27
CA GLU A 872 -13.51 -34.34 4.58
C GLU A 872 -14.56 -33.81 5.57
N VAL A 873 -14.73 -34.48 6.71
CA VAL A 873 -15.62 -34.01 7.79
C VAL A 873 -15.09 -32.75 8.45
N VAL A 874 -13.77 -32.63 8.66
CA VAL A 874 -13.17 -31.41 9.21
C VAL A 874 -13.43 -30.21 8.28
N LEU A 875 -13.33 -30.39 6.97
CA LEU A 875 -13.64 -29.36 5.99
C LEU A 875 -15.13 -29.02 5.99
N MET A 876 -16.02 -30.01 6.04
CA MET A 876 -17.47 -29.79 6.12
C MET A 876 -17.89 -29.10 7.44
N ASP A 877 -17.28 -29.48 8.57
CA ASP A 877 -17.50 -28.85 9.88
C ASP A 877 -17.09 -27.38 9.91
N GLN A 878 -16.16 -26.96 9.06
CA GLN A 878 -15.78 -25.56 8.96
C GLN A 878 -16.75 -24.71 8.13
N HIS A 879 -17.57 -25.32 7.26
CA HIS A 879 -18.42 -24.62 6.28
C HIS A 879 -19.93 -24.76 6.52
N ALA A 880 -20.40 -25.83 7.18
CA ALA A 880 -21.82 -26.13 7.33
C ALA A 880 -22.22 -26.40 8.79
N GLY A 881 -23.47 -26.11 9.17
CA GLY A 881 -24.03 -26.47 10.49
C GLY A 881 -24.25 -27.97 10.70
N ASP A 882 -24.16 -28.77 9.63
CA ASP A 882 -24.67 -30.14 9.56
C ASP A 882 -23.59 -31.24 9.55
N SER A 883 -22.33 -30.92 9.87
CA SER A 883 -21.22 -31.89 9.97
C SER A 883 -21.49 -33.06 10.92
N VAL A 884 -22.33 -32.81 11.93
CA VAL A 884 -22.93 -33.78 12.85
C VAL A 884 -23.50 -35.01 12.14
N PHE A 885 -24.13 -34.84 10.97
CA PHE A 885 -24.79 -35.92 10.23
C PHE A 885 -23.81 -36.78 9.40
N TYR A 886 -22.60 -36.26 9.13
CA TYR A 886 -21.56 -36.95 8.39
C TYR A 886 -20.56 -37.67 9.29
N LEU A 887 -20.45 -37.26 10.56
CA LEU A 887 -19.58 -37.86 11.56
C LEU A 887 -19.72 -39.40 11.69
N PRO A 888 -20.94 -40.00 11.65
CA PRO A 888 -21.08 -41.46 11.71
C PRO A 888 -20.57 -42.21 10.47
N LYS A 889 -20.40 -41.52 9.33
CA LYS A 889 -19.85 -42.10 8.09
C LYS A 889 -18.32 -42.01 8.02
N HIS A 890 -17.72 -41.14 8.82
CA HIS A 890 -16.28 -40.86 8.82
C HIS A 890 -15.80 -40.64 10.27
N PRO A 891 -15.82 -41.69 11.12
CA PRO A 891 -15.49 -41.57 12.53
C PRO A 891 -14.02 -41.21 12.78
N SER A 892 -13.16 -41.37 11.78
CA SER A 892 -11.75 -40.97 11.80
C SER A 892 -11.54 -39.48 12.07
N ALA A 893 -12.53 -38.62 11.76
CA ALA A 893 -12.50 -37.20 12.12
C ALA A 893 -12.38 -36.98 13.64
N CYS A 894 -12.94 -37.90 14.44
CA CYS A 894 -12.85 -37.84 15.90
C CYS A 894 -11.46 -38.20 16.46
N LEU A 895 -10.54 -38.68 15.63
CA LEU A 895 -9.13 -38.88 16.00
C LEU A 895 -8.34 -37.56 15.97
N HIS A 896 -8.94 -36.51 15.40
CA HIS A 896 -8.36 -35.17 15.32
C HIS A 896 -9.32 -34.09 15.84
N PRO A 897 -9.81 -34.23 17.09
CA PRO A 897 -10.83 -33.34 17.64
C PRO A 897 -10.36 -31.88 17.70
N GLU A 898 -9.04 -31.63 17.76
CA GLU A 898 -8.43 -30.31 17.74
C GLU A 898 -8.82 -29.44 16.54
N TYR A 899 -9.17 -30.05 15.39
CA TYR A 899 -9.61 -29.31 14.20
C TYR A 899 -11.12 -29.11 14.11
N LEU A 900 -11.90 -29.79 14.97
CA LEU A 900 -13.37 -29.75 14.98
C LEU A 900 -13.92 -28.63 15.88
N ARG A 901 -15.11 -28.10 15.57
CA ARG A 901 -15.85 -27.16 16.42
C ARG A 901 -16.27 -27.81 17.75
N PRO A 902 -16.44 -27.03 18.84
CA PRO A 902 -16.80 -27.57 20.15
C PRO A 902 -18.05 -28.47 20.15
N SER A 903 -19.06 -28.16 19.33
CA SER A 903 -20.27 -28.98 19.17
C SER A 903 -19.97 -30.37 18.62
N THR A 904 -19.12 -30.45 17.60
CA THR A 904 -18.72 -31.70 16.94
C THR A 904 -17.75 -32.49 17.80
N GLN A 905 -16.85 -31.80 18.53
CA GLN A 905 -16.02 -32.43 19.56
C GLN A 905 -16.86 -33.12 20.65
N ALA A 906 -17.92 -32.46 21.14
CA ALA A 906 -18.82 -33.04 22.14
C ALA A 906 -19.53 -34.31 21.62
N GLN A 907 -19.85 -34.36 20.33
CA GLN A 907 -20.41 -35.55 19.71
C GLN A 907 -19.40 -36.67 19.53
N CYS A 908 -18.16 -36.36 19.14
CA CYS A 908 -17.07 -37.32 19.17
C CYS A 908 -16.93 -37.95 20.57
N ALA A 909 -16.99 -37.13 21.63
CA ALA A 909 -16.95 -37.60 23.00
C ALA A 909 -18.15 -38.52 23.34
N ASN A 910 -19.37 -38.15 22.93
CA ASN A 910 -20.57 -38.97 23.12
C ASN A 910 -20.50 -40.31 22.36
N MET A 911 -19.99 -40.29 21.14
CA MET A 911 -19.77 -41.49 20.32
C MET A 911 -18.79 -42.41 21.03
N CYS A 912 -17.64 -41.91 21.48
CA CYS A 912 -16.68 -42.67 22.27
C CYS A 912 -17.26 -43.19 23.60
N HIS A 913 -18.12 -42.42 24.27
CA HIS A 913 -18.78 -42.85 25.50
C HIS A 913 -19.76 -44.00 25.28
N SER A 914 -20.45 -44.02 24.14
CA SER A 914 -21.34 -45.13 23.76
C SER A 914 -20.58 -46.44 23.52
N LEU A 915 -19.35 -46.37 22.97
CA LEU A 915 -18.46 -47.51 22.74
C LEU A 915 -17.98 -48.19 24.03
N ARG A 916 -17.82 -47.41 25.11
CA ARG A 916 -17.41 -47.92 26.42
C ARG A 916 -18.48 -48.78 27.11
N LYS A 917 -19.74 -48.71 26.64
CA LYS A 917 -20.88 -49.48 27.18
C LYS A 917 -21.20 -50.76 26.39
N SER A 918 -20.70 -50.93 25.16
CA SER A 918 -20.88 -52.20 24.43
C SER A 918 -19.83 -53.21 24.88
N THR A 919 -20.28 -54.32 25.46
CA THR A 919 -19.45 -55.47 25.84
C THR A 919 -18.62 -55.95 24.65
N SER A 920 -17.29 -56.02 24.88
CA SER A 920 -16.23 -56.46 23.97
C SER A 920 -15.83 -55.44 22.87
N GLN A 921 -14.67 -54.81 23.08
CA GLN A 921 -13.96 -53.94 22.11
C GLN A 921 -13.69 -54.68 20.78
N ARG A 922 -13.58 -56.02 20.85
CA ARG A 922 -13.36 -56.94 19.73
C ARG A 922 -14.60 -57.02 18.82
N ASP A 923 -15.81 -57.10 19.39
CA ASP A 923 -17.06 -57.13 18.64
C ASP A 923 -17.39 -55.80 17.94
N TRP A 924 -16.89 -54.68 18.45
CA TRP A 924 -17.09 -53.39 17.78
C TRP A 924 -16.16 -53.22 16.57
N PHE A 925 -14.89 -53.62 16.69
CA PHE A 925 -13.99 -53.72 15.55
C PHE A 925 -14.61 -54.66 14.51
N ASP A 926 -14.97 -55.89 14.86
CA ASP A 926 -15.59 -56.83 13.91
C ASP A 926 -16.88 -56.31 13.24
N LYS A 927 -17.72 -55.52 13.94
CA LYS A 927 -18.98 -54.99 13.39
C LYS A 927 -18.88 -53.72 12.56
N ASN A 928 -17.86 -52.90 12.75
CA ASN A 928 -17.74 -51.59 12.08
C ASN A 928 -16.62 -51.54 11.06
N GLU A 929 -15.97 -52.68 10.83
CA GLU A 929 -14.78 -52.83 10.02
C GLU A 929 -15.06 -52.87 8.50
N GLY A 930 -15.81 -51.87 8.05
CA GLY A 930 -16.16 -51.54 6.67
C GLY A 930 -16.32 -50.03 6.43
N ARG A 931 -16.28 -49.20 7.48
CA ARG A 931 -16.46 -47.74 7.43
C ARG A 931 -15.35 -47.00 8.16
#